data_AF-A0A524IZB5-F1
#
_entry.id   AF-A0A524IZB5-F1
#
_cell.length_a   1.000
_cell.length_b   1.000
_cell.length_c   1.000
_cell.angle_alpha   90.00
_cell.angle_beta   90.00
_cell.angle_gamma   90.00
#
_symmetry.space_group_name_H-M   'P 1'
#
loop_
_entity.id
_entity.type
_entity.pdbx_description
1 polymer ?
#
loop_
_entity_poly.entity_id
_entity_poly.type
_entity_poly.pdbx_seq_one_letter_code
_entity_poly.pdbx_strand_id
1 'polypeptide(L)'
;MSIERRIVTVVFADLVDFTPLSERLDAEDVALIQDAYFEVVRDTIGRYGGSLEKFIGDAVMAAFGLGHARDDDAERAVRAGLALIHGVESLGARLGLDVDELRIRVGINSGEAVIGASIPAEGQGTELGRVTGDTVNVAARLQAAASPGRVLVGEATALAVEGSIELEPAEAISLKGKAEPVRARLVVAIRPEPSRELAMGGMVAPTIGREQVLDRLLAASDRTSAGAAERILIIAPPGVGKSRVLTELMTRRSASGHVGSAPAWRTRSREERSGPYALVRDVLSAALTEAGSAELTVTPTSADDRLILERRIEGTGASSARDHVIVDAVVQILAPATHPLGHPSDPSDRDGLFAAWSSALAALAGPQPVWWLAEDLHWAGADEVAFIEAVTGHSGWHGLLVIATARPSVLERIDAGWTRLELEPLPGIEARGLLHALVGDSLPDDLTLRILDRADGNPLFIEELLRTWVSAGTLERSGLDGSWQLTAAATEFLLPTTIQAIYAAQLDDLPGDARTTARRASVAGRMFPIEVLPELGTADRAATVGELARRAVVSGPQHDRIVGDTYAYRHALVRDAGYASLARAERAELHLRLAVWLEGVAGLDVDQIAGAIGGHYADALLNASTISATVGLGLAREEVAARAAGWLERAGDSAITAAAYDAARANLRQAVDLTPDVDAQAMGRRLTRLGDSLAGTGSLDDAIDAYGRAVSCIEVALATQPVGGPARDDLGRSVATAARGLAAARFEQTRFAEALAVVDRASTMIGPDDEASRLRLDLVAIEARMALSNDAKSLIPDADRLVDRAQALGDPDILLDTLQTVMSVRSETGDATTEEWRALSERLSARARWTAATRAMLNAIVLTDDDRTFDALAERTASLADAHGQTESQAWLAQRRTGRSFLSGDWDDAIGEALHAIDLGEADGYHRVVVRTWAMLGPIAAARSDRATLERAASWFEARDRENTFPDSPYGRLMHMAVDVDLASVGLRATVVPDLAHLEVAFGLAYNSPDWLVAIERVVGAMLDAGHSDDARAAVDLVGAYGASEREPLADVSAALTRAWVAQAAGDSASATDLARSGLSIDAAARAPWWTSRLLGVLERNGSATAAETEQAREIAAALRLAPANG
;
A
#
# COMPACT_ATOMS: atom_id res chain seq x y z
N MET A 1 -0.27 -19.23 56.80
CA MET A 1 -1.47 -18.91 56.01
C MET A 1 -1.94 -17.54 56.45
N SER A 2 -1.58 -16.50 55.70
CA SER A 2 -1.97 -15.12 56.02
C SER A 2 -3.35 -14.86 55.46
N ILE A 3 -4.26 -14.44 56.34
CA ILE A 3 -5.51 -13.80 55.97
C ILE A 3 -5.17 -12.33 55.76
N GLU A 4 -5.44 -11.79 54.58
CA GLU A 4 -5.08 -10.41 54.25
C GLU A 4 -6.31 -9.59 53.86
N ARG A 5 -6.36 -8.34 54.33
CA ARG A 5 -7.39 -7.36 53.96
C ARG A 5 -6.83 -6.47 52.86
N ARG A 6 -7.51 -6.43 51.71
CA ARG A 6 -7.14 -5.59 50.57
C ARG A 6 -8.37 -4.94 49.97
N ILE A 7 -8.17 -3.79 49.34
CA ILE A 7 -9.18 -3.20 48.45
C ILE A 7 -9.13 -3.99 47.15
N VAL A 8 -10.28 -4.52 46.74
CA VAL A 8 -10.44 -5.25 45.48
C VAL A 8 -11.66 -4.71 44.76
N THR A 9 -11.65 -4.83 43.43
CA THR A 9 -12.85 -4.56 42.62
C THR A 9 -13.44 -5.90 42.17
N VAL A 10 -14.68 -6.17 42.60
CA VAL A 10 -15.39 -7.43 42.33
C VAL A 10 -16.36 -7.20 41.19
N VAL A 11 -16.33 -8.09 40.19
CA VAL A 11 -17.24 -8.13 39.05
C VAL A 11 -18.13 -9.37 39.18
N PHE A 12 -19.45 -9.15 39.11
CA PHE A 12 -20.44 -10.21 38.91
C PHE A 12 -21.11 -10.03 37.56
N ALA A 13 -21.17 -11.11 36.77
CA ALA A 13 -21.93 -11.17 35.53
C ALA A 13 -22.87 -12.38 35.58
N ASP A 14 -24.05 -12.27 35.00
CA ASP A 14 -25.09 -13.31 35.08
C ASP A 14 -25.91 -13.30 33.80
N LEU A 15 -26.20 -14.47 33.24
CA LEU A 15 -27.07 -14.58 32.07
C LEU A 15 -28.51 -14.27 32.48
N VAL A 16 -29.20 -13.48 31.65
CA VAL A 16 -30.59 -13.10 31.86
C VAL A 16 -31.48 -14.19 31.26
N ASP A 17 -32.43 -14.68 32.04
CA ASP A 17 -33.46 -15.64 31.61
C ASP A 17 -32.90 -16.92 30.93
N PHE A 18 -31.68 -17.33 31.31
CA PHE A 18 -31.03 -18.53 30.76
C PHE A 18 -31.75 -19.82 31.16
N THR A 19 -32.42 -19.87 32.32
CA THR A 19 -33.20 -21.05 32.74
C THR A 19 -34.37 -21.34 31.77
N PRO A 20 -35.25 -20.37 31.43
CA PRO A 20 -36.22 -20.53 30.35
C PRO A 20 -35.63 -20.91 28.99
N LEU A 21 -34.45 -20.38 28.63
CA LEU A 21 -33.75 -20.74 27.39
C LEU A 21 -33.31 -22.22 27.42
N SER A 22 -32.72 -22.67 28.53
CA SER A 22 -32.27 -24.04 28.73
C SER A 22 -33.39 -25.08 28.81
N GLU A 23 -34.62 -24.67 29.15
CA GLU A 23 -35.82 -25.52 29.11
C GLU A 23 -36.39 -25.69 27.69
N ARG A 24 -36.03 -24.81 26.74
CA ARG A 24 -36.47 -24.85 25.33
C ARG A 24 -35.48 -25.52 24.39
N LEU A 25 -34.20 -25.61 24.78
CA LEU A 25 -33.11 -26.15 23.96
C LEU A 25 -32.73 -27.59 24.40
N ASP A 26 -32.08 -28.33 23.51
CA ASP A 26 -31.54 -29.65 23.86
C ASP A 26 -30.37 -29.52 24.85
N ALA A 27 -30.13 -30.56 25.66
CA ALA A 27 -29.07 -30.55 26.66
C ALA A 27 -27.66 -30.41 26.04
N GLU A 28 -27.45 -30.91 24.82
CA GLU A 28 -26.18 -30.74 24.09
C GLU A 28 -25.98 -29.28 23.64
N ASP A 29 -27.04 -28.62 23.16
CA ASP A 29 -27.00 -27.20 22.74
C ASP A 29 -26.77 -26.27 23.94
N VAL A 30 -27.41 -26.56 25.08
CA VAL A 30 -27.21 -25.83 26.33
C VAL A 30 -25.76 -25.93 26.81
N ALA A 31 -25.15 -27.12 26.71
CA ALA A 31 -23.76 -27.32 27.09
C ALA A 31 -22.81 -26.53 26.17
N LEU A 32 -23.06 -26.51 24.86
CA LEU A 32 -22.26 -25.75 23.89
C LEU A 32 -22.35 -24.24 24.12
N ILE A 33 -23.56 -23.72 24.39
CA ILE A 33 -23.76 -22.30 24.74
C ILE A 33 -23.01 -21.94 26.04
N GLN A 34 -23.09 -22.81 27.06
CA GLN A 34 -22.40 -22.59 28.34
C GLN A 34 -20.88 -22.59 28.19
N ASP A 35 -20.31 -23.54 27.45
CA ASP A 35 -18.87 -23.62 27.23
C ASP A 35 -18.36 -22.39 26.47
N ALA A 36 -19.06 -21.98 25.41
CA ALA A 36 -18.70 -20.78 24.65
C ALA A 36 -18.84 -19.49 25.46
N TYR A 37 -19.87 -19.39 26.31
CA TYR A 37 -20.02 -18.28 27.26
C TYR A 37 -18.87 -18.23 28.26
N PHE A 38 -18.49 -19.37 28.85
CA PHE A 38 -17.38 -19.45 29.80
C PHE A 38 -16.03 -19.10 29.18
N GLU A 39 -15.82 -19.42 27.90
CA GLU A 39 -14.63 -19.03 27.15
C GLU A 39 -14.56 -17.51 26.94
N VAL A 40 -15.65 -16.89 26.44
CA VAL A 40 -15.76 -15.43 26.26
C VAL A 40 -15.50 -14.70 27.57
N VAL A 41 -16.08 -15.18 28.67
CA VAL A 41 -15.89 -14.61 30.01
C VAL A 41 -14.42 -14.71 30.45
N ARG A 42 -13.81 -15.88 30.29
CA ARG A 42 -12.42 -16.13 30.72
C ARG A 42 -11.44 -15.27 29.95
N ASP A 43 -11.57 -15.23 28.63
CA ASP A 43 -10.70 -14.43 27.76
C ASP A 43 -10.86 -12.93 28.04
N THR A 44 -12.11 -12.45 28.14
CA THR A 44 -12.39 -11.04 28.40
C THR A 44 -11.84 -10.60 29.77
N ILE A 45 -12.14 -11.34 30.85
CA ILE A 45 -11.62 -11.00 32.19
C ILE A 45 -10.09 -11.06 32.23
N GLY A 46 -9.48 -12.05 31.57
CA GLY A 46 -8.03 -12.22 31.48
C GLY A 46 -7.35 -11.05 30.75
N ARG A 47 -7.91 -10.61 29.61
CA ARG A 47 -7.41 -9.50 28.79
C ARG A 47 -7.31 -8.18 29.55
N TYR A 48 -8.23 -7.93 30.48
CA TYR A 48 -8.20 -6.74 31.35
C TYR A 48 -7.39 -6.95 32.64
N GLY A 49 -6.79 -8.12 32.83
CA GLY A 49 -5.94 -8.46 33.98
C GLY A 49 -6.72 -8.71 35.27
N GLY A 50 -7.97 -9.18 35.16
CA GLY A 50 -8.77 -9.69 36.27
C GLY A 50 -8.54 -11.18 36.51
N SER A 51 -8.83 -11.66 37.71
CA SER A 51 -8.75 -13.08 38.06
C SER A 51 -10.16 -13.66 38.25
N LEU A 52 -10.46 -14.70 37.49
CA LEU A 52 -11.72 -15.44 37.58
C LEU A 52 -11.69 -16.33 38.84
N GLU A 53 -12.62 -16.11 39.77
CA GLU A 53 -12.67 -16.89 41.02
C GLU A 53 -13.47 -18.18 40.83
N LYS A 54 -14.73 -18.07 40.39
CA LYS A 54 -15.62 -19.22 40.18
C LYS A 54 -16.83 -18.89 39.31
N PHE A 55 -17.39 -19.95 38.73
CA PHE A 55 -18.74 -19.96 38.17
C PHE A 55 -19.74 -20.44 39.22
N ILE A 56 -20.92 -19.84 39.26
CA ILE A 56 -22.03 -20.20 40.15
C ILE A 56 -23.26 -20.40 39.26
N GLY A 57 -23.38 -21.57 38.63
CA GLY A 57 -24.34 -21.76 37.55
C GLY A 57 -23.94 -20.96 36.32
N ASP A 58 -24.83 -20.10 35.85
CA ASP A 58 -24.66 -19.11 34.78
C ASP A 58 -24.04 -17.78 35.24
N ALA A 59 -23.96 -17.57 36.56
CA ALA A 59 -23.30 -16.40 37.14
C ALA A 59 -21.79 -16.59 37.26
N VAL A 60 -21.05 -15.50 37.06
CA VAL A 60 -19.60 -15.40 37.09
C VAL A 60 -19.17 -14.47 38.20
N MET A 61 -18.15 -14.86 38.97
CA MET A 61 -17.46 -13.96 39.90
C MET A 61 -15.98 -13.83 39.51
N ALA A 62 -15.56 -12.59 39.28
CA ALA A 62 -14.17 -12.21 39.04
C ALA A 62 -13.74 -11.08 40.00
N ALA A 63 -12.44 -10.96 40.22
CA ALA A 63 -11.87 -9.90 41.05
C ALA A 63 -10.58 -9.33 40.47
N PHE A 64 -10.44 -8.02 40.59
CA PHE A 64 -9.27 -7.24 40.22
C PHE A 64 -8.53 -6.83 41.50
N GLY A 65 -7.19 -6.88 41.48
CA GLY A 65 -6.33 -6.58 42.63
C GLY A 65 -5.96 -7.76 43.53
N LEU A 66 -6.23 -9.03 43.13
CA LEU A 66 -5.92 -10.22 43.96
C LEU A 66 -4.43 -10.57 44.02
N GLY A 67 -3.69 -10.46 42.91
CA GLY A 67 -2.24 -10.68 42.87
C GLY A 67 -1.44 -9.43 43.27
N HIS A 68 -1.59 -8.37 42.46
CA HIS A 68 -1.00 -7.05 42.68
C HIS A 68 -2.10 -6.00 42.54
N ALA A 69 -2.37 -5.25 43.61
CA ALA A 69 -3.32 -4.14 43.58
C ALA A 69 -2.76 -3.02 42.68
N ARG A 70 -3.59 -2.51 41.78
CA ARG A 70 -3.27 -1.38 40.90
C ARG A 70 -4.28 -0.26 41.10
N ASP A 71 -3.83 0.97 40.91
CA ASP A 71 -4.68 2.16 41.07
C ASP A 71 -5.82 2.21 40.04
N ASP A 72 -5.71 1.47 38.93
CA ASP A 72 -6.70 1.39 37.84
C ASP A 72 -7.61 0.15 37.90
N ASP A 73 -7.57 -0.64 38.99
CA ASP A 73 -8.34 -1.89 39.13
C ASP A 73 -9.85 -1.69 38.95
N ALA A 74 -10.38 -0.54 39.38
CA ALA A 74 -11.78 -0.17 39.20
C ALA A 74 -12.12 0.14 37.73
N GLU A 75 -11.24 0.86 37.02
CA GLU A 75 -11.45 1.20 35.61
C GLU A 75 -11.38 -0.06 34.73
N ARG A 76 -10.35 -0.91 34.94
CA ARG A 76 -10.19 -2.16 34.19
C ARG A 76 -11.37 -3.10 34.40
N ALA A 77 -11.89 -3.19 35.62
CA ALA A 77 -13.10 -3.97 35.92
C ALA A 77 -14.33 -3.45 35.17
N VAL A 78 -14.53 -2.13 35.11
CA VAL A 78 -15.67 -1.51 34.41
C VAL A 78 -15.56 -1.70 32.89
N ARG A 79 -14.37 -1.53 32.32
CA ARG A 79 -14.10 -1.81 30.89
C ARG A 79 -14.34 -3.29 30.56
N ALA A 80 -13.90 -4.20 31.43
CA ALA A 80 -14.17 -5.63 31.28
C ALA A 80 -15.68 -5.91 31.33
N GLY A 81 -16.43 -5.26 32.23
CA GLY A 81 -17.88 -5.39 32.31
C GLY A 81 -18.61 -4.99 31.04
N LEU A 82 -18.20 -3.88 30.41
CA LEU A 82 -18.75 -3.45 29.11
C LEU A 82 -18.37 -4.41 27.98
N ALA A 83 -17.10 -4.84 27.96
CA ALA A 83 -16.61 -5.81 26.96
C ALA A 83 -17.31 -7.17 27.08
N LEU A 84 -17.67 -7.59 28.31
CA LEU A 84 -18.44 -8.81 28.54
C LEU A 84 -19.85 -8.72 27.97
N ILE A 85 -20.54 -7.57 28.12
CA ILE A 85 -21.87 -7.38 27.53
C ILE A 85 -21.79 -7.57 26.01
N HIS A 86 -20.84 -6.87 25.38
CA HIS A 86 -20.67 -6.96 23.93
C HIS A 86 -20.23 -8.35 23.46
N GLY A 87 -19.32 -9.00 24.18
CA GLY A 87 -18.87 -10.36 23.87
C GLY A 87 -19.98 -11.41 23.95
N VAL A 88 -20.92 -11.27 24.89
CA VAL A 88 -22.07 -12.18 24.99
C VAL A 88 -23.14 -11.87 23.94
N GLU A 89 -23.36 -10.60 23.61
CA GLU A 89 -24.24 -10.21 22.49
C GLU A 89 -23.71 -10.78 21.15
N SER A 90 -22.41 -10.66 20.88
CA SER A 90 -21.76 -11.28 19.72
C SER A 90 -21.84 -12.81 19.74
N LEU A 91 -21.77 -13.43 20.91
CA LEU A 91 -21.93 -14.88 21.05
C LEU A 91 -23.35 -15.33 20.69
N GLY A 92 -24.37 -14.61 21.16
CA GLY A 92 -25.77 -14.87 20.80
C GLY A 92 -25.99 -14.80 19.30
N ALA A 93 -25.46 -13.75 18.66
CA ALA A 93 -25.51 -13.58 17.20
C ALA A 93 -24.84 -14.73 16.44
N ARG A 94 -23.64 -15.17 16.87
CA ARG A 94 -22.91 -16.30 16.27
C ARG A 94 -23.67 -17.63 16.37
N LEU A 95 -24.47 -17.81 17.42
CA LEU A 95 -25.27 -19.01 17.66
C LEU A 95 -26.66 -18.94 17.01
N GLY A 96 -26.96 -17.86 16.26
CA GLY A 96 -28.23 -17.67 15.58
C GLY A 96 -29.41 -17.38 16.52
N LEU A 97 -29.14 -16.91 17.74
CA LEU A 97 -30.14 -16.50 18.71
C LEU A 97 -30.56 -15.04 18.45
N ASP A 98 -31.83 -14.72 18.69
CA ASP A 98 -32.31 -13.33 18.56
C ASP A 98 -31.62 -12.41 19.59
N VAL A 99 -31.53 -11.11 19.29
CA VAL A 99 -30.81 -10.07 20.08
C VAL A 99 -31.24 -10.02 21.57
N ASP A 100 -32.43 -10.52 21.89
CA ASP A 100 -32.98 -10.54 23.24
C ASP A 100 -32.81 -11.87 23.99
N GLU A 101 -32.34 -12.94 23.33
CA GLU A 101 -32.31 -14.31 23.86
C GLU A 101 -31.06 -14.65 24.68
N LEU A 102 -29.91 -14.03 24.39
CA LEU A 102 -28.68 -14.23 25.16
C LEU A 102 -28.09 -12.88 25.58
N ARG A 103 -28.33 -12.49 26.83
CA ARG A 103 -27.82 -11.25 27.42
C ARG A 103 -27.26 -11.50 28.80
N ILE A 104 -26.30 -10.67 29.21
CA ILE A 104 -25.86 -10.62 30.60
C ILE A 104 -26.22 -9.30 31.25
N ARG A 105 -26.25 -9.31 32.57
CA ARG A 105 -26.27 -8.12 33.41
C ARG A 105 -25.05 -8.15 34.32
N VAL A 106 -24.44 -7.00 34.54
CA VAL A 106 -23.15 -6.91 35.24
C VAL A 106 -23.23 -5.94 36.42
N GLY A 107 -22.67 -6.34 37.56
CA GLY A 107 -22.57 -5.54 38.77
C GLY A 107 -21.14 -5.47 39.29
N ILE A 108 -20.66 -4.27 39.59
CA ILE A 108 -19.26 -4.06 39.96
C ILE A 108 -19.18 -3.20 41.22
N ASN A 109 -18.39 -3.65 42.20
CA ASN A 109 -18.14 -2.87 43.41
C ASN A 109 -16.70 -2.99 43.89
N SER A 110 -16.15 -1.86 44.32
CA SER A 110 -14.81 -1.72 44.91
C SER A 110 -14.95 -1.56 46.42
N GLY A 111 -14.11 -2.27 47.18
CA GLY A 111 -14.13 -2.17 48.65
C GLY A 111 -13.20 -3.16 49.33
N GLU A 112 -13.08 -3.04 50.65
CA GLU A 112 -12.25 -3.95 51.46
C GLU A 112 -12.83 -5.37 51.43
N ALA A 113 -11.99 -6.34 51.07
CA ALA A 113 -12.27 -7.76 51.16
C ALA A 113 -11.13 -8.49 51.87
N VAL A 114 -11.49 -9.63 52.47
CA VAL A 114 -10.57 -10.56 53.10
C VAL A 114 -10.25 -11.68 52.12
N ILE A 115 -8.96 -11.88 51.85
CA ILE A 115 -8.42 -12.91 50.96
C ILE A 115 -7.83 -14.04 51.83
N GLY A 116 -8.21 -15.29 51.55
CA GLY A 116 -7.70 -16.48 52.25
C GLY A 116 -7.28 -17.61 51.31
N ALA A 117 -6.12 -18.23 51.57
CA ALA A 117 -5.66 -19.39 50.82
C ALA A 117 -6.55 -20.61 51.07
N SER A 118 -7.13 -21.17 50.02
CA SER A 118 -7.84 -22.46 50.03
C SER A 118 -7.18 -23.39 49.02
N ILE A 119 -7.04 -24.68 49.34
CA ILE A 119 -6.58 -25.71 48.40
C ILE A 119 -7.63 -25.84 47.29
N PRO A 120 -7.28 -25.79 45.99
CA PRO A 120 -8.26 -26.01 44.93
C PRO A 120 -8.78 -27.45 44.99
N ALA A 121 -10.10 -27.63 44.91
CA ALA A 121 -10.66 -28.89 44.44
C ALA A 121 -10.45 -28.95 42.91
N GLU A 122 -10.11 -30.11 42.38
CA GLU A 122 -9.78 -30.32 40.96
C GLU A 122 -10.83 -29.67 40.03
N GLY A 123 -10.38 -28.72 39.19
CA GLY A 123 -11.10 -28.30 37.99
C GLY A 123 -11.65 -26.86 37.92
N GLN A 124 -11.67 -26.05 38.99
CA GLN A 124 -12.23 -24.68 38.93
C GLN A 124 -11.48 -23.66 39.80
N GLY A 125 -10.80 -22.68 39.18
CA GLY A 125 -10.27 -21.45 39.82
C GLY A 125 -8.74 -21.37 40.02
N THR A 126 -8.17 -20.17 39.86
CA THR A 126 -6.73 -19.86 39.98
C THR A 126 -6.19 -19.94 41.42
N GLU A 127 -4.87 -20.16 41.60
CA GLU A 127 -4.13 -20.30 42.87
C GLU A 127 -4.24 -19.15 43.91
N LEU A 128 -4.99 -18.08 43.64
CA LEU A 128 -4.89 -16.78 44.33
C LEU A 128 -5.83 -16.56 45.53
N GLY A 129 -6.57 -17.58 45.97
CA GLY A 129 -7.34 -17.57 47.23
C GLY A 129 -8.77 -17.01 47.14
N ARG A 130 -9.61 -17.38 48.13
CA ARG A 130 -11.04 -17.04 48.20
C ARG A 130 -11.23 -15.60 48.68
N VAL A 131 -12.06 -14.83 47.98
CA VAL A 131 -12.42 -13.44 48.31
C VAL A 131 -13.72 -13.42 49.12
N THR A 132 -13.70 -12.85 50.32
CA THR A 132 -14.90 -12.72 51.17
C THR A 132 -15.00 -11.32 51.76
N GLY A 133 -16.18 -10.70 51.73
CA GLY A 133 -16.36 -9.35 52.26
C GLY A 133 -17.69 -8.73 51.82
N ASP A 134 -18.05 -7.62 52.45
CA ASP A 134 -19.27 -6.87 52.12
C ASP A 134 -19.28 -6.41 50.64
N THR A 135 -18.11 -6.09 50.08
CA THR A 135 -17.97 -5.69 48.67
C THR A 135 -18.45 -6.76 47.68
N VAL A 136 -18.23 -8.04 47.99
CA VAL A 136 -18.70 -9.18 47.17
C VAL A 136 -20.23 -9.23 47.15
N ASN A 137 -20.85 -9.05 48.32
CA ASN A 137 -22.31 -9.04 48.45
C ASN A 137 -22.93 -7.83 47.75
N VAL A 138 -22.27 -6.67 47.79
CA VAL A 138 -22.75 -5.46 47.11
C VAL A 138 -22.65 -5.63 45.58
N ALA A 139 -21.54 -6.15 45.05
CA ALA A 139 -21.37 -6.41 43.61
C ALA A 139 -22.43 -7.38 43.06
N ALA A 140 -22.68 -8.49 43.75
CA ALA A 140 -23.72 -9.45 43.37
C ALA A 140 -25.14 -8.82 43.37
N ARG A 141 -25.41 -7.89 44.29
CA ARG A 141 -26.71 -7.21 44.37
C ARG A 141 -26.87 -6.11 43.32
N LEU A 142 -25.79 -5.42 42.97
CA LEU A 142 -25.76 -4.49 41.84
C LEU A 142 -26.03 -5.25 40.53
N GLN A 143 -25.45 -6.44 40.36
CA GLN A 143 -25.70 -7.30 39.21
C GLN A 143 -27.17 -7.70 39.13
N ALA A 144 -27.76 -8.16 40.25
CA ALA A 144 -29.16 -8.57 40.28
C ALA A 144 -30.14 -7.41 40.00
N ALA A 145 -29.75 -6.17 40.32
CA ALA A 145 -30.53 -4.96 40.07
C ALA A 145 -30.29 -4.32 38.69
N ALA A 146 -29.23 -4.74 37.97
CA ALA A 146 -28.90 -4.23 36.65
C ALA A 146 -29.91 -4.73 35.61
N SER A 147 -30.34 -3.83 34.73
CA SER A 147 -31.13 -4.21 33.55
C SER A 147 -30.30 -5.09 32.61
N PRO A 148 -30.93 -5.99 31.82
CA PRO A 148 -30.24 -6.80 30.82
C PRO A 148 -29.41 -5.93 29.86
N GLY A 149 -28.18 -6.35 29.56
CA GLY A 149 -27.25 -5.62 28.69
C GLY A 149 -26.65 -4.36 29.34
N ARG A 150 -26.67 -4.22 30.67
CA ARG A 150 -26.16 -3.04 31.38
C ARG A 150 -25.19 -3.38 32.51
N VAL A 151 -24.30 -2.43 32.81
CA VAL A 151 -23.38 -2.49 33.95
C VAL A 151 -23.81 -1.48 35.01
N LEU A 152 -24.03 -1.95 36.24
CA LEU A 152 -24.20 -1.10 37.41
C LEU A 152 -22.95 -1.12 38.29
N VAL A 153 -22.53 0.07 38.73
CA VAL A 153 -21.39 0.24 39.64
C VAL A 153 -21.84 0.83 40.98
N GLY A 154 -21.21 0.40 42.06
CA GLY A 154 -21.40 1.00 43.39
C GLY A 154 -20.71 2.35 43.52
N GLU A 155 -21.09 3.15 44.52
CA GLU A 155 -20.58 4.52 44.73
C GLU A 155 -19.04 4.60 44.83
N ALA A 156 -18.39 3.64 45.49
CA ALA A 156 -16.93 3.60 45.60
C ALA A 156 -16.24 3.34 44.24
N THR A 157 -16.83 2.48 43.40
CA THR A 157 -16.32 2.24 42.03
C THR A 157 -16.60 3.44 41.14
N ALA A 158 -17.78 4.06 41.26
CA ALA A 158 -18.16 5.25 40.51
C ALA A 158 -17.17 6.41 40.73
N LEU A 159 -16.82 6.69 41.99
CA LEU A 159 -15.83 7.71 42.33
C LEU A 159 -14.44 7.40 41.77
N ALA A 160 -14.06 6.12 41.71
CA ALA A 160 -12.76 5.70 41.19
C ALA A 160 -12.64 5.81 39.66
N VAL A 161 -13.76 5.86 38.92
CA VAL A 161 -13.78 5.84 37.45
C VAL A 161 -14.42 7.07 36.81
N GLU A 162 -14.84 8.06 37.59
CA GLU A 162 -15.56 9.26 37.13
C GLU A 162 -14.78 10.07 36.07
N GLY A 163 -13.46 9.97 36.06
CA GLY A 163 -12.59 10.61 35.07
C GLY A 163 -12.45 9.85 33.75
N SER A 164 -12.71 8.54 33.70
CA SER A 164 -12.46 7.70 32.52
C SER A 164 -13.72 7.02 31.98
N ILE A 165 -14.83 7.06 32.71
CA ILE A 165 -16.09 6.41 32.37
C ILE A 165 -17.25 7.40 32.52
N GLU A 166 -18.17 7.40 31.56
CA GLU A 166 -19.42 8.16 31.62
C GLU A 166 -20.45 7.40 32.48
N LEU A 167 -20.99 8.09 33.49
CA LEU A 167 -21.86 7.51 34.52
C LEU A 167 -23.18 8.30 34.65
N GLU A 168 -24.30 7.59 34.63
CA GLU A 168 -25.63 8.14 34.91
C GLU A 168 -26.13 7.77 36.32
N PRO A 169 -26.94 8.63 36.97
CA PRO A 169 -27.61 8.25 38.22
C PRO A 169 -28.55 7.05 38.01
N ALA A 170 -28.46 6.04 38.88
CA ALA A 170 -29.40 4.93 38.93
C ALA A 170 -30.24 4.98 40.22
N GLU A 171 -31.38 4.28 40.25
CA GLU A 171 -32.23 4.20 41.44
C GLU A 171 -31.48 3.53 42.59
N ALA A 172 -31.60 4.09 43.80
CA ALA A 172 -30.85 3.57 44.96
C ALA A 172 -31.39 2.19 45.38
N ILE A 173 -30.50 1.21 45.51
CA ILE A 173 -30.86 -0.19 45.74
C ILE A 173 -30.97 -0.45 47.24
N SER A 174 -32.17 -0.76 47.72
CA SER A 174 -32.39 -1.13 49.12
C SER A 174 -31.95 -2.57 49.39
N LEU A 175 -30.94 -2.76 50.25
CA LEU A 175 -30.43 -4.08 50.62
C LEU A 175 -31.03 -4.56 51.95
N LYS A 176 -31.49 -5.81 51.99
CA LYS A 176 -31.94 -6.46 53.24
C LYS A 176 -30.77 -6.57 54.21
N GLY A 177 -30.82 -5.84 55.33
CA GLY A 177 -29.80 -5.84 56.37
C GLY A 177 -28.86 -4.63 56.37
N LYS A 178 -29.03 -3.65 55.46
CA LYS A 178 -28.40 -2.33 55.55
C LYS A 178 -29.44 -1.25 55.85
N ALA A 179 -29.09 -0.30 56.71
CA ALA A 179 -29.97 0.79 57.13
C ALA A 179 -30.12 1.88 56.06
N GLU A 180 -29.13 2.03 55.18
CA GLU A 180 -29.10 3.02 54.10
C GLU A 180 -29.10 2.32 52.72
N PRO A 181 -29.89 2.80 51.73
CA PRO A 181 -29.85 2.29 50.35
C PRO A 181 -28.47 2.46 49.72
N VAL A 182 -28.02 1.46 48.95
CA VAL A 182 -26.76 1.55 48.20
C VAL A 182 -26.99 2.40 46.96
N ARG A 183 -26.25 3.50 46.84
CA ARG A 183 -26.23 4.33 45.64
C ARG A 183 -25.51 3.60 44.52
N ALA A 184 -26.19 3.47 43.39
CA ALA A 184 -25.65 2.88 42.18
C ALA A 184 -25.55 3.93 41.07
N ARG A 185 -24.63 3.72 40.13
CA ARG A 185 -24.54 4.48 38.89
C ARG A 185 -24.59 3.51 37.71
N LEU A 186 -25.23 3.92 36.63
CA LEU A 186 -25.24 3.21 35.36
C LEU A 186 -24.00 3.61 34.56
N VAL A 187 -23.28 2.63 34.05
CA VAL A 187 -22.18 2.88 33.10
C VAL A 187 -22.77 3.06 31.70
N VAL A 188 -22.48 4.20 31.07
CA VAL A 188 -23.03 4.57 29.76
C VAL A 188 -22.02 4.32 28.65
N ALA A 189 -20.79 4.83 28.82
CA ALA A 189 -19.74 4.73 27.82
C ALA A 189 -18.36 4.87 28.45
N ILE A 190 -17.34 4.43 27.72
CA ILE A 190 -15.94 4.71 28.04
C ILE A 190 -15.61 6.11 27.53
N ARG A 191 -15.07 6.98 28.38
CA ARG A 191 -14.52 8.26 27.91
C ARG A 191 -13.23 7.99 27.14
N PRO A 192 -13.02 8.60 25.96
CA PRO A 192 -11.79 8.43 25.19
C PRO A 192 -10.60 9.04 25.95
N GLU A 193 -9.94 8.21 26.77
CA GLU A 193 -8.88 8.55 27.74
C GLU A 193 -9.30 9.68 28.71
N PRO A 194 -8.65 9.85 29.88
CA PRO A 194 -8.84 11.08 30.63
C PRO A 194 -8.39 12.23 29.73
N SER A 195 -9.35 13.03 29.27
CA SER A 195 -9.12 14.15 28.35
C SER A 195 -8.05 15.08 28.90
N ARG A 196 -7.37 15.83 28.02
CA ARG A 196 -6.50 16.98 28.37
C ARG A 196 -7.08 17.84 29.51
N GLU A 197 -8.40 17.86 29.59
CA GLU A 197 -9.24 18.61 30.51
C GLU A 197 -9.07 18.14 31.97
N LEU A 198 -8.90 16.84 32.24
CA LEU A 198 -8.69 16.34 33.61
C LEU A 198 -7.31 16.72 34.16
N ALA A 199 -6.28 16.68 33.31
CA ALA A 199 -4.93 17.13 33.68
C ALA A 199 -4.84 18.66 33.83
N MET A 200 -5.77 19.41 33.21
CA MET A 200 -5.91 20.87 33.35
C MET A 200 -6.92 21.27 34.45
N GLY A 201 -7.32 20.36 35.34
CA GLY A 201 -8.30 20.66 36.41
C GLY A 201 -9.68 21.11 35.91
N GLY A 202 -10.12 20.58 34.77
CA GLY A 202 -11.42 20.84 34.14
C GLY A 202 -11.43 21.99 33.13
N MET A 203 -10.28 22.56 32.73
CA MET A 203 -10.25 23.57 31.65
C MET A 203 -10.50 22.91 30.28
N VAL A 204 -11.48 23.43 29.53
CA VAL A 204 -11.75 23.03 28.14
C VAL A 204 -11.36 24.19 27.23
N ALA A 205 -10.34 23.99 26.40
CA ALA A 205 -9.92 24.99 25.40
C ALA A 205 -10.94 25.05 24.25
N PRO A 206 -11.61 26.19 24.00
CA PRO A 206 -12.46 26.34 22.82
C PRO A 206 -11.63 26.47 21.53
N THR A 207 -12.25 26.13 20.40
CA THR A 207 -11.64 26.36 19.08
C THR A 207 -11.80 27.84 18.71
N ILE A 208 -10.72 28.63 18.76
CA ILE A 208 -10.73 30.07 18.47
C ILE A 208 -9.94 30.37 17.19
N GLY A 209 -10.45 31.28 16.35
CA GLY A 209 -9.73 31.82 15.20
C GLY A 209 -9.60 30.86 14.01
N ARG A 210 -10.37 29.75 13.99
CA ARG A 210 -10.28 28.71 12.95
C ARG A 210 -11.48 28.64 12.00
N GLU A 211 -12.38 29.63 12.03
CA GLU A 211 -13.61 29.65 11.24
C GLU A 211 -13.36 29.50 9.73
N GLN A 212 -12.45 30.30 9.16
CA GLN A 212 -12.17 30.25 7.72
C GLN A 212 -11.67 28.87 7.24
N VAL A 213 -10.89 28.17 8.07
CA VAL A 213 -10.39 26.82 7.76
C VAL A 213 -11.55 25.83 7.83
N LEU A 214 -12.37 25.90 8.88
CA LEU A 214 -13.53 25.04 9.07
C LEU A 214 -14.56 25.22 7.93
N ASP A 215 -14.84 26.46 7.52
CA ASP A 215 -15.75 26.77 6.42
C ASP A 215 -15.30 26.14 5.10
N ARG A 216 -13.99 26.16 4.80
CA ARG A 216 -13.43 25.52 3.60
C ARG A 216 -13.53 24.00 3.64
N LEU A 217 -13.30 23.40 4.80
CA LEU A 217 -13.43 21.94 4.98
C LEU A 217 -14.90 21.50 4.84
N LEU A 218 -15.84 22.28 5.38
CA LEU A 218 -17.28 22.03 5.21
C LEU A 218 -17.72 22.19 3.75
N ALA A 219 -17.26 23.24 3.06
CA ALA A 219 -17.56 23.43 1.64
C ALA A 219 -17.02 22.30 0.74
N ALA A 220 -15.89 21.68 1.11
CA ALA A 220 -15.38 20.50 0.43
C ALA A 220 -16.26 19.28 0.68
N SER A 221 -16.76 19.10 1.91
CA SER A 221 -17.75 18.06 2.18
C SER A 221 -18.99 18.17 1.31
N ASP A 222 -19.51 19.38 1.07
CA ASP A 222 -20.71 19.55 0.23
C ASP A 222 -20.48 19.05 -1.19
N ARG A 223 -19.28 19.27 -1.75
CA ARG A 223 -18.89 18.77 -3.08
C ARG A 223 -18.66 17.27 -3.08
N THR A 224 -18.04 16.72 -2.03
CA THR A 224 -17.89 15.27 -1.84
C THR A 224 -19.24 14.57 -1.72
N SER A 225 -20.22 15.18 -1.05
CA SER A 225 -21.60 14.67 -0.99
C SER A 225 -22.30 14.66 -2.36
N ALA A 226 -21.81 15.43 -3.34
CA ALA A 226 -22.26 15.38 -4.73
C ALA A 226 -21.48 14.36 -5.59
N GLY A 227 -20.62 13.53 -4.98
CA GLY A 227 -19.86 12.47 -5.64
C GLY A 227 -18.40 12.81 -5.97
N ALA A 228 -17.90 13.99 -5.59
CA ALA A 228 -16.52 14.37 -5.85
C ALA A 228 -15.51 13.63 -4.94
N ALA A 229 -14.34 13.31 -5.48
CA ALA A 229 -13.18 12.92 -4.70
C ALA A 229 -12.27 14.14 -4.48
N GLU A 230 -11.97 14.48 -3.23
CA GLU A 230 -11.14 15.64 -2.86
C GLU A 230 -10.04 15.26 -1.86
N ARG A 231 -8.88 15.88 -2.04
CA ARG A 231 -7.72 15.79 -1.14
C ARG A 231 -7.39 17.17 -0.59
N ILE A 232 -7.45 17.31 0.73
CA ILE A 232 -7.08 18.53 1.44
C ILE A 232 -5.94 18.25 2.40
N LEU A 233 -4.87 19.03 2.29
CA LEU A 233 -3.74 18.99 3.19
C LEU A 233 -3.72 20.22 4.09
N ILE A 234 -3.85 20.00 5.40
CA ILE A 234 -3.67 21.02 6.43
C ILE A 234 -2.19 21.04 6.85
N ILE A 235 -1.49 22.11 6.49
CA ILE A 235 -0.08 22.31 6.81
C ILE A 235 0.02 23.21 8.02
N ALA A 236 0.68 22.73 9.07
CA ALA A 236 0.84 23.54 10.28
C ALA A 236 2.07 23.19 11.10
N PRO A 237 2.69 24.19 11.76
CA PRO A 237 3.70 23.95 12.79
C PRO A 237 3.19 23.05 13.93
N PRO A 238 4.08 22.43 14.73
CA PRO A 238 3.67 21.68 15.91
C PRO A 238 2.92 22.54 16.94
N GLY A 239 1.83 22.00 17.51
CA GLY A 239 1.10 22.65 18.60
C GLY A 239 0.06 23.70 18.23
N VAL A 240 -0.04 24.11 16.96
CA VAL A 240 -0.98 25.17 16.52
C VAL A 240 -2.47 24.76 16.49
N GLY A 241 -2.80 23.50 16.76
CA GLY A 241 -4.19 23.04 16.92
C GLY A 241 -4.76 22.22 15.75
N LYS A 242 -3.94 21.55 14.93
CA LYS A 242 -4.40 20.67 13.83
C LYS A 242 -5.47 19.66 14.28
N SER A 243 -5.18 18.87 15.32
CA SER A 243 -6.13 17.89 15.86
C SER A 243 -7.37 18.56 16.46
N ARG A 244 -7.25 19.77 17.01
CA ARG A 244 -8.41 20.55 17.52
C ARG A 244 -9.35 20.94 16.38
N VAL A 245 -8.81 21.38 15.24
CA VAL A 245 -9.61 21.69 14.04
C VAL A 245 -10.36 20.46 13.55
N LEU A 246 -9.70 19.28 13.49
CA LEU A 246 -10.37 18.04 13.09
C LEU A 246 -11.45 17.62 14.10
N THR A 247 -11.19 17.76 15.40
CA THR A 247 -12.20 17.50 16.45
C THR A 247 -13.40 18.43 16.30
N GLU A 248 -13.17 19.74 16.16
CA GLU A 248 -14.22 20.75 15.97
C GLU A 248 -15.04 20.48 14.72
N LEU A 249 -14.38 20.17 13.60
CA LEU A 249 -15.04 19.81 12.35
C LEU A 249 -16.01 18.64 12.57
N MET A 250 -15.57 17.61 13.28
CA MET A 250 -16.38 16.43 13.59
C MET A 250 -17.51 16.76 14.58
N THR A 251 -17.29 17.64 15.55
CA THR A 251 -18.36 18.13 16.44
C THR A 251 -19.43 18.91 15.66
N ARG A 252 -19.03 19.86 14.80
CA ARG A 252 -19.96 20.62 13.95
C ARG A 252 -20.75 19.73 13.02
N ARG A 253 -20.08 18.73 12.47
CA ARG A 253 -20.70 17.69 11.64
C ARG A 253 -21.81 16.95 12.39
N SER A 254 -21.55 16.48 13.61
CA SER A 254 -22.55 15.82 14.46
C SER A 254 -23.70 16.75 14.87
N ALA A 255 -23.42 18.03 15.12
CA ALA A 255 -24.42 19.02 15.54
C ALA A 255 -25.36 19.49 14.42
N SER A 256 -24.92 19.44 13.15
CA SER A 256 -25.66 19.99 12.01
C SER A 256 -26.88 19.15 11.57
N GLY A 257 -27.22 18.08 12.28
CA GLY A 257 -28.46 17.32 12.04
C GLY A 257 -28.54 16.57 10.71
N HIS A 258 -27.40 16.30 10.05
CA HIS A 258 -27.35 15.40 8.90
C HIS A 258 -27.67 13.97 9.35
N VAL A 259 -28.95 13.61 9.33
CA VAL A 259 -29.44 12.24 9.49
C VAL A 259 -28.91 11.43 8.30
N GLY A 260 -27.82 10.68 8.52
CA GLY A 260 -27.06 9.93 7.50
C GLY A 260 -25.58 10.32 7.46
N SER A 261 -24.88 10.29 8.59
CA SER A 261 -23.49 10.75 8.67
C SER A 261 -22.54 9.84 7.89
N ALA A 262 -22.08 10.30 6.71
CA ALA A 262 -20.91 9.77 5.96
C ALA A 262 -19.86 9.09 6.88
N PRO A 263 -19.41 7.86 6.63
CA PRO A 263 -18.43 7.24 7.52
C PRO A 263 -17.15 8.10 7.63
N ALA A 264 -16.54 8.12 8.82
CA ALA A 264 -15.32 8.88 9.09
C ALA A 264 -14.19 7.99 9.60
N TRP A 265 -13.36 7.54 8.67
CA TRP A 265 -12.19 6.73 8.98
C TRP A 265 -11.05 7.61 9.47
N ARG A 266 -10.57 7.34 10.68
CA ARG A 266 -9.46 8.08 11.28
C ARG A 266 -8.22 7.21 11.29
N THR A 267 -7.15 7.73 10.70
CA THR A 267 -5.83 7.12 10.75
C THR A 267 -4.80 8.12 11.21
N ARG A 268 -3.66 7.62 11.69
CA ARG A 268 -2.53 8.47 12.09
C ARG A 268 -1.24 7.80 11.71
N SER A 269 -0.45 8.47 10.87
CA SER A 269 0.92 8.08 10.57
C SER A 269 1.79 8.24 11.80
N ARG A 270 2.64 7.25 12.08
CA ARG A 270 3.53 7.23 13.24
C ARG A 270 4.95 6.95 12.78
N GLU A 271 5.92 7.61 13.40
CA GLU A 271 7.35 7.41 13.14
C GLU A 271 7.81 5.96 13.39
N GLU A 272 7.13 5.22 14.28
CA GLU A 272 7.63 3.98 14.92
C GLU A 272 6.87 2.70 14.57
N ARG A 273 6.08 2.65 13.48
CA ARG A 273 5.38 1.41 13.09
C ARG A 273 6.10 0.64 11.99
N SER A 274 6.33 -0.63 12.30
CA SER A 274 7.26 -1.60 11.71
C SER A 274 6.74 -2.34 10.49
N GLY A 275 6.49 -1.65 9.38
CA GLY A 275 6.23 -2.34 8.11
C GLY A 275 5.67 -1.46 7.01
N PRO A 276 5.83 -1.87 5.74
CA PRO A 276 5.24 -1.17 4.61
C PRO A 276 3.71 -1.09 4.73
N TYR A 277 3.12 -0.04 4.16
CA TYR A 277 1.66 0.14 4.07
C TYR A 277 0.89 0.18 5.41
N ALA A 278 1.55 0.59 6.50
CA ALA A 278 0.91 0.66 7.81
C ALA A 278 -0.34 1.57 7.83
N LEU A 279 -0.31 2.69 7.10
CA LEU A 279 -1.45 3.59 6.98
C LEU A 279 -2.63 2.95 6.23
N VAL A 280 -2.35 2.11 5.23
CA VAL A 280 -3.35 1.36 4.47
C VAL A 280 -4.03 0.32 5.36
N ARG A 281 -3.24 -0.41 6.15
CA ARG A 281 -3.74 -1.34 7.17
C ARG A 281 -4.66 -0.63 8.16
N ASP A 282 -4.24 0.55 8.65
CA ASP A 282 -4.99 1.32 9.64
C ASP A 282 -6.33 1.83 9.06
N VAL A 283 -6.38 2.27 7.79
CA VAL A 283 -7.65 2.73 7.16
C VAL A 283 -8.59 1.56 6.86
N LEU A 284 -8.08 0.42 6.38
CA LEU A 284 -8.88 -0.79 6.18
C LEU A 284 -9.49 -1.27 7.50
N SER A 285 -8.69 -1.27 8.58
CA SER A 285 -9.16 -1.63 9.92
C SER A 285 -10.25 -0.68 10.41
N ALA A 286 -10.09 0.64 10.19
CA ALA A 286 -11.09 1.64 10.55
C ALA A 286 -12.39 1.46 9.75
N ALA A 287 -12.28 1.21 8.44
CA ALA A 287 -13.42 0.97 7.57
C ALA A 287 -14.21 -0.28 7.96
N LEU A 288 -13.53 -1.39 8.27
CA LEU A 288 -14.16 -2.62 8.75
C LEU A 288 -14.89 -2.44 10.07
N THR A 289 -14.28 -1.68 11.00
CA THR A 289 -14.89 -1.37 12.30
C THR A 289 -16.17 -0.55 12.12
N GLU A 290 -16.14 0.48 11.27
CA GLU A 290 -17.28 1.38 11.05
C GLU A 290 -18.41 0.72 10.25
N ALA A 291 -18.11 -0.25 9.39
CA ALA A 291 -19.10 -1.03 8.65
C ALA A 291 -19.99 -1.93 9.56
N GLY A 292 -19.81 -1.90 10.88
CA GLY A 292 -20.60 -2.64 11.86
C GLY A 292 -20.19 -4.10 11.97
N SER A 293 -18.94 -4.41 11.67
CA SER A 293 -18.43 -5.78 11.60
C SER A 293 -18.03 -6.31 12.98
N ALA A 294 -18.97 -6.33 13.94
CA ALA A 294 -18.76 -6.98 15.24
C ALA A 294 -18.48 -8.49 15.13
N GLU A 295 -18.68 -9.06 13.94
CA GLU A 295 -18.42 -10.46 13.56
C GLU A 295 -16.99 -10.69 13.01
N LEU A 296 -16.30 -9.65 12.54
CA LEU A 296 -14.94 -9.75 12.03
C LEU A 296 -13.94 -9.51 13.15
N THR A 297 -12.99 -10.43 13.31
CA THR A 297 -11.84 -10.16 14.15
C THR A 297 -11.01 -9.01 13.55
N VAL A 298 -10.32 -8.22 14.39
CA VAL A 298 -9.42 -7.13 13.94
C VAL A 298 -8.32 -7.65 12.97
N THR A 299 -8.09 -8.96 12.97
CA THR A 299 -7.16 -9.67 12.10
C THR A 299 -7.90 -10.86 11.44
N PRO A 300 -8.49 -10.69 10.24
CA PRO A 300 -9.32 -11.72 9.61
C PRO A 300 -8.45 -12.92 9.21
N THR A 301 -8.45 -13.96 10.05
CA THR A 301 -7.60 -15.14 9.88
C THR A 301 -8.39 -16.43 9.74
N SER A 302 -9.70 -16.40 10.03
CA SER A 302 -10.59 -17.56 9.89
C SER A 302 -11.27 -17.59 8.51
N ALA A 303 -11.74 -18.78 8.12
CA ALA A 303 -12.56 -18.94 6.91
C ALA A 303 -13.88 -18.14 7.00
N ASP A 304 -14.43 -17.99 8.20
CA ASP A 304 -15.65 -17.22 8.46
C ASP A 304 -15.41 -15.71 8.25
N ASP A 305 -14.28 -15.17 8.74
CA ASP A 305 -13.88 -13.78 8.50
C ASP A 305 -13.79 -13.50 6.99
N ARG A 306 -13.20 -14.43 6.24
CA ARG A 306 -13.05 -14.33 4.79
C ARG A 306 -14.41 -14.29 4.08
N LEU A 307 -15.34 -15.16 4.46
CA LEU A 307 -16.69 -15.19 3.89
C LEU A 307 -17.49 -13.91 4.21
N ILE A 308 -17.24 -13.29 5.36
CA ILE A 308 -17.85 -11.99 5.70
C ILE A 308 -17.27 -10.89 4.81
N LEU A 309 -15.95 -10.88 4.59
CA LEU A 309 -15.31 -9.94 3.66
C LEU A 309 -15.83 -10.13 2.23
N GLU A 310 -15.93 -11.36 1.75
CA GLU A 310 -16.49 -11.71 0.43
C GLU A 310 -17.90 -11.12 0.27
N ARG A 311 -18.83 -11.41 1.20
CA ARG A 311 -20.20 -10.87 1.16
C ARG A 311 -20.28 -9.34 1.20
N ARG A 312 -19.31 -8.67 1.84
CA ARG A 312 -19.24 -7.20 1.88
C ARG A 312 -18.68 -6.62 0.59
N ILE A 313 -17.78 -7.32 -0.07
CA ILE A 313 -17.09 -6.89 -1.30
C ILE A 313 -17.91 -7.21 -2.56
N GLU A 314 -18.74 -8.27 -2.54
CA GLU A 314 -19.68 -8.65 -3.62
C GLU A 314 -20.61 -7.50 -4.07
N GLY A 315 -20.76 -6.45 -3.26
CA GLY A 315 -21.54 -5.24 -3.59
C GLY A 315 -20.85 -4.22 -4.49
N THR A 316 -19.59 -4.41 -4.88
CA THR A 316 -18.80 -3.43 -5.65
C THR A 316 -19.12 -3.36 -7.15
N GLY A 317 -19.87 -4.31 -7.68
CA GLY A 317 -20.08 -4.45 -9.12
C GLY A 317 -18.86 -5.00 -9.89
N ALA A 318 -17.83 -5.45 -9.17
CA ALA A 318 -16.70 -6.18 -9.72
C ALA A 318 -17.09 -7.61 -10.14
N SER A 319 -16.22 -8.27 -10.91
CA SER A 319 -16.39 -9.70 -11.22
C SER A 319 -16.11 -10.56 -9.98
N SER A 320 -16.74 -11.73 -9.86
CA SER A 320 -16.52 -12.63 -8.71
C SER A 320 -15.06 -13.07 -8.54
N ALA A 321 -14.30 -13.14 -9.65
CA ALA A 321 -12.87 -13.39 -9.62
C ALA A 321 -12.09 -12.22 -8.99
N ARG A 322 -12.48 -10.98 -9.31
CA ARG A 322 -11.90 -9.77 -8.72
C ARG A 322 -12.22 -9.65 -7.24
N ASP A 323 -13.43 -10.00 -6.82
CA ASP A 323 -13.82 -10.01 -5.40
C ASP A 323 -12.90 -10.90 -4.55
N HIS A 324 -12.57 -12.10 -5.05
CA HIS A 324 -11.63 -12.99 -4.35
C HIS A 324 -10.23 -12.37 -4.20
N VAL A 325 -9.71 -11.72 -5.25
CA VAL A 325 -8.40 -11.05 -5.22
C VAL A 325 -8.41 -9.87 -4.24
N ILE A 326 -9.50 -9.10 -4.22
CA ILE A 326 -9.69 -8.00 -3.26
C ILE A 326 -9.64 -8.55 -1.83
N VAL A 327 -10.39 -9.62 -1.56
CA VAL A 327 -10.41 -10.26 -0.23
C VAL A 327 -9.02 -10.79 0.15
N ASP A 328 -8.31 -11.45 -0.77
CA ASP A 328 -6.95 -11.92 -0.55
C ASP A 328 -6.00 -10.78 -0.17
N ALA A 329 -6.03 -9.67 -0.93
CA ALA A 329 -5.18 -8.51 -0.67
C ALA A 329 -5.47 -7.85 0.68
N VAL A 330 -6.74 -7.80 1.10
CA VAL A 330 -7.17 -7.28 2.42
C VAL A 330 -6.70 -8.21 3.55
N VAL A 331 -6.88 -9.52 3.39
CA VAL A 331 -6.41 -10.50 4.39
C VAL A 331 -4.89 -10.44 4.53
N GLN A 332 -4.15 -10.35 3.42
CA GLN A 332 -2.69 -10.31 3.47
C GLN A 332 -2.14 -9.07 4.19
N ILE A 333 -2.73 -7.89 3.99
CA ILE A 333 -2.26 -6.67 4.68
C ILE A 333 -2.70 -6.59 6.15
N LEU A 334 -3.88 -7.15 6.48
CA LEU A 334 -4.36 -7.16 7.87
C LEU A 334 -3.72 -8.29 8.70
N ALA A 335 -3.38 -9.43 8.08
CA ALA A 335 -2.82 -10.62 8.71
C ALA A 335 -1.49 -11.10 8.09
N PRO A 336 -0.46 -10.24 7.99
CA PRO A 336 0.77 -10.55 7.24
C PRO A 336 1.60 -11.71 7.82
N ALA A 337 1.39 -12.08 9.09
CA ALA A 337 2.08 -13.20 9.72
C ALA A 337 1.56 -14.57 9.25
N THR A 338 0.28 -14.67 8.88
CA THR A 338 -0.34 -15.91 8.38
C THR A 338 -0.52 -15.90 6.87
N HIS A 339 -0.65 -14.72 6.27
CA HIS A 339 -0.81 -14.50 4.84
C HIS A 339 0.16 -13.40 4.39
N PRO A 340 1.43 -13.71 4.11
CA PRO A 340 2.38 -12.70 3.67
C PRO A 340 1.92 -12.08 2.34
N LEU A 341 2.17 -10.78 2.19
CA LEU A 341 1.99 -10.09 0.90
C LEU A 341 3.06 -10.59 -0.07
N GLY A 342 2.63 -11.21 -1.17
CA GLY A 342 3.49 -11.65 -2.27
C GLY A 342 4.35 -12.89 -1.97
N HIS A 343 5.06 -13.36 -2.99
CA HIS A 343 6.01 -14.47 -2.90
C HIS A 343 7.38 -14.05 -3.46
N PRO A 344 8.51 -14.50 -2.91
CA PRO A 344 9.84 -14.10 -3.41
C PRO A 344 10.08 -14.36 -4.92
N SER A 345 9.50 -15.43 -5.47
CA SER A 345 9.60 -15.77 -6.90
C SER A 345 8.72 -14.93 -7.82
N ASP A 346 7.69 -14.27 -7.29
CA ASP A 346 6.77 -13.41 -8.04
C ASP A 346 6.24 -12.33 -7.07
N PRO A 347 6.98 -11.21 -6.91
CA PRO A 347 6.57 -10.11 -6.04
C PRO A 347 5.17 -9.62 -6.42
N SER A 348 4.40 -9.17 -5.43
CA SER A 348 3.09 -8.59 -5.72
C SER A 348 3.20 -7.41 -6.68
N ASP A 349 2.16 -7.22 -7.49
CA ASP A 349 2.02 -6.02 -8.31
C ASP A 349 1.47 -4.88 -7.44
N ARG A 350 2.20 -3.76 -7.38
CA ARG A 350 1.82 -2.59 -6.56
C ARG A 350 0.49 -2.01 -7.03
N ASP A 351 0.29 -1.90 -8.33
CA ASP A 351 -0.92 -1.28 -8.88
C ASP A 351 -2.13 -2.20 -8.67
N GLY A 352 -1.94 -3.50 -8.87
CA GLY A 352 -2.92 -4.53 -8.50
C GLY A 352 -3.33 -4.47 -7.02
N LEU A 353 -2.37 -4.33 -6.10
CA LEU A 353 -2.64 -4.17 -4.66
C LEU A 353 -3.38 -2.85 -4.36
N PHE A 354 -2.96 -1.74 -4.96
CA PHE A 354 -3.60 -0.44 -4.76
C PHE A 354 -5.04 -0.45 -5.26
N ALA A 355 -5.28 -1.04 -6.43
CA ALA A 355 -6.61 -1.24 -6.99
C ALA A 355 -7.47 -2.12 -6.08
N ALA A 356 -6.91 -3.23 -5.58
CA ALA A 356 -7.62 -4.15 -4.68
C ALA A 356 -8.02 -3.45 -3.37
N TRP A 357 -7.09 -2.79 -2.68
CA TRP A 357 -7.37 -2.07 -1.44
C TRP A 357 -8.34 -0.89 -1.65
N SER A 358 -8.24 -0.18 -2.77
CA SER A 358 -9.17 0.90 -3.12
C SER A 358 -10.58 0.39 -3.34
N SER A 359 -10.74 -0.72 -4.07
CA SER A 359 -12.03 -1.39 -4.26
C SER A 359 -12.60 -1.91 -2.94
N ALA A 360 -11.78 -2.50 -2.07
CA ALA A 360 -12.21 -2.91 -0.74
C ALA A 360 -12.74 -1.73 0.09
N LEU A 361 -12.00 -0.62 0.13
CA LEU A 361 -12.43 0.56 0.87
C LEU A 361 -13.73 1.15 0.30
N ALA A 362 -13.86 1.26 -1.03
CA ALA A 362 -15.09 1.70 -1.67
C ALA A 362 -16.27 0.74 -1.38
N ALA A 363 -16.04 -0.57 -1.33
CA ALA A 363 -17.04 -1.56 -0.93
C ALA A 363 -17.54 -1.33 0.50
N LEU A 364 -16.60 -1.16 1.43
CA LEU A 364 -16.86 -0.97 2.85
C LEU A 364 -17.57 0.36 3.13
N ALA A 365 -17.30 1.38 2.30
CA ALA A 365 -18.04 2.62 2.31
C ALA A 365 -19.51 2.43 1.93
N GLY A 366 -19.79 1.61 0.92
CA GLY A 366 -21.12 1.47 0.33
C GLY A 366 -21.59 2.72 -0.43
N PRO A 367 -22.89 2.88 -0.69
CA PRO A 367 -23.45 3.96 -1.51
C PRO A 367 -23.55 5.33 -0.81
N GLN A 368 -22.49 5.72 -0.09
CA GLN A 368 -22.44 6.94 0.70
C GLN A 368 -21.07 7.62 0.61
N PRO A 369 -21.00 8.95 0.70
CA PRO A 369 -19.72 9.66 0.73
C PRO A 369 -18.94 9.33 2.01
N VAL A 370 -17.62 9.34 1.96
CA VAL A 370 -16.73 9.00 3.08
C VAL A 370 -15.73 10.11 3.37
N TRP A 371 -15.41 10.29 4.65
CA TRP A 371 -14.30 11.14 5.08
C TRP A 371 -13.14 10.27 5.59
N TRP A 372 -11.96 10.46 5.04
CA TRP A 372 -10.73 9.87 5.56
C TRP A 372 -9.87 10.97 6.22
N LEU A 373 -9.79 10.93 7.55
CA LEU A 373 -8.95 11.84 8.34
C LEU A 373 -7.58 11.19 8.58
N ALA A 374 -6.56 11.63 7.84
CA ALA A 374 -5.18 11.13 7.94
C ALA A 374 -4.30 12.09 8.76
N GLU A 375 -4.03 11.76 10.02
CA GLU A 375 -3.19 12.59 10.88
C GLU A 375 -1.69 12.36 10.68
N ASP A 376 -0.90 13.45 10.74
CA ASP A 376 0.56 13.44 10.75
C ASP A 376 1.24 12.80 9.53
N LEU A 377 0.72 13.03 8.32
CA LEU A 377 1.18 12.47 7.04
C LEU A 377 2.68 12.69 6.73
N HIS A 378 3.33 13.66 7.38
CA HIS A 378 4.79 13.83 7.29
C HIS A 378 5.59 12.58 7.71
N TRP A 379 5.00 11.67 8.49
CA TRP A 379 5.60 10.38 8.85
C TRP A 379 5.27 9.23 7.90
N ALA A 380 4.30 9.39 7.00
CA ALA A 380 3.99 8.36 6.03
C ALA A 380 5.16 8.16 5.04
N GLY A 381 5.42 6.92 4.65
CA GLY A 381 6.34 6.57 3.57
C GLY A 381 5.81 7.03 2.21
N ALA A 382 6.68 7.05 1.20
CA ALA A 382 6.29 7.46 -0.15
C ALA A 382 5.26 6.50 -0.77
N ASP A 383 5.34 5.18 -0.50
CA ASP A 383 4.34 4.22 -0.97
C ASP A 383 2.93 4.52 -0.41
N GLU A 384 2.84 4.97 0.84
CA GLU A 384 1.57 5.31 1.50
C GLU A 384 0.97 6.61 0.95
N VAL A 385 1.82 7.60 0.65
CA VAL A 385 1.39 8.84 -0.02
C VAL A 385 0.85 8.51 -1.40
N ALA A 386 1.60 7.72 -2.19
CA ALA A 386 1.16 7.29 -3.51
C ALA A 386 -0.15 6.50 -3.47
N PHE A 387 -0.38 5.68 -2.44
CA PHE A 387 -1.67 5.00 -2.26
C PHE A 387 -2.82 5.99 -2.03
N ILE A 388 -2.62 7.04 -1.21
CA ILE A 388 -3.63 8.10 -1.01
C ILE A 388 -3.94 8.83 -2.32
N GLU A 389 -2.95 9.00 -3.18
CA GLU A 389 -3.14 9.62 -4.49
C GLU A 389 -3.94 8.67 -5.41
N ALA A 390 -3.54 7.40 -5.51
CA ALA A 390 -4.21 6.38 -6.30
C ALA A 390 -5.67 6.12 -5.88
N VAL A 391 -5.93 5.96 -4.58
CA VAL A 391 -7.28 5.67 -4.05
C VAL A 391 -8.28 6.78 -4.37
N THR A 392 -7.83 8.03 -4.49
CA THR A 392 -8.73 9.14 -4.87
C THR A 392 -9.10 9.17 -6.35
N GLY A 393 -8.32 8.50 -7.20
CA GLY A 393 -8.64 8.29 -8.61
C GLY A 393 -9.58 7.11 -8.86
N HIS A 394 -9.89 6.31 -7.84
CA HIS A 394 -10.72 5.12 -8.00
C HIS A 394 -12.19 5.49 -8.31
N SER A 395 -12.78 4.87 -9.33
CA SER A 395 -14.16 5.19 -9.77
C SER A 395 -15.26 4.62 -8.88
N GLY A 396 -14.93 3.74 -7.92
CA GLY A 396 -15.89 3.10 -7.03
C GLY A 396 -16.49 4.01 -5.94
N TRP A 397 -15.99 5.24 -5.79
CA TRP A 397 -16.45 6.16 -4.75
C TRP A 397 -17.75 6.86 -5.09
N HIS A 398 -18.65 6.96 -4.10
CA HIS A 398 -19.81 7.85 -4.13
C HIS A 398 -19.51 9.22 -3.49
N GLY A 399 -18.22 9.58 -3.43
CA GLY A 399 -17.67 10.73 -2.75
C GLY A 399 -16.59 10.32 -1.75
N LEU A 400 -15.37 10.83 -1.90
CA LEU A 400 -14.28 10.65 -0.94
C LEU A 400 -13.68 12.01 -0.56
N LEU A 401 -13.61 12.32 0.72
CA LEU A 401 -12.90 13.50 1.24
C LEU A 401 -11.72 13.04 2.09
N VAL A 402 -10.51 13.16 1.57
CA VAL A 402 -9.28 12.93 2.34
C VAL A 402 -8.83 14.25 2.96
N ILE A 403 -8.82 14.31 4.30
CA ILE A 403 -8.28 15.44 5.05
C ILE A 403 -7.01 14.97 5.75
N ALA A 404 -5.87 15.34 5.20
CA ALA A 404 -4.57 15.04 5.77
C ALA A 404 -4.05 16.22 6.60
N THR A 405 -3.29 15.92 7.64
CA THR A 405 -2.56 16.93 8.40
C THR A 405 -1.06 16.65 8.37
N ALA A 406 -0.23 17.68 8.17
CA ALA A 406 1.21 17.48 8.06
C ALA A 406 2.04 18.70 8.47
N ARG A 407 3.35 18.51 8.47
CA ARG A 407 4.36 19.56 8.53
C ARG A 407 4.77 19.95 7.09
N PRO A 408 5.35 21.15 6.88
CA PRO A 408 5.79 21.59 5.55
C PRO A 408 6.73 20.62 4.82
N SER A 409 7.48 19.77 5.53
CA SER A 409 8.37 18.75 4.93
C SER A 409 7.65 17.70 4.08
N VAL A 410 6.32 17.57 4.17
CA VAL A 410 5.57 16.67 3.29
C VAL A 410 5.47 17.22 1.86
N LEU A 411 5.63 18.54 1.67
CA LEU A 411 5.45 19.21 0.38
C LEU A 411 6.42 18.74 -0.71
N GLU A 412 7.56 18.19 -0.33
CA GLU A 412 8.55 17.65 -1.27
C GLU A 412 8.12 16.30 -1.88
N ARG A 413 7.08 15.66 -1.34
CA ARG A 413 6.68 14.28 -1.67
C ARG A 413 5.26 14.14 -2.20
N ILE A 414 4.47 15.20 -2.17
CA ILE A 414 3.06 15.18 -2.60
C ILE A 414 2.92 15.84 -3.97
N ASP A 415 1.94 15.38 -4.74
CA ASP A 415 1.62 15.97 -6.04
C ASP A 415 0.97 17.38 -5.95
N ALA A 416 0.70 17.98 -7.11
CA ALA A 416 0.00 19.26 -7.22
C ALA A 416 -1.53 19.17 -7.02
N GLY A 417 -2.09 17.96 -6.93
CA GLY A 417 -3.53 17.69 -6.77
C GLY A 417 -4.07 17.95 -5.37
N TRP A 418 -3.21 18.15 -4.37
CA TRP A 418 -3.60 18.49 -3.01
C TRP A 418 -4.05 19.95 -2.87
N THR A 419 -5.27 20.17 -2.37
CA THR A 419 -5.69 21.50 -1.92
C THR A 419 -5.03 21.81 -0.57
N ARG A 420 -4.24 22.90 -0.52
CA ARG A 420 -3.43 23.24 0.65
C ARG A 420 -4.13 24.28 1.53
N LEU A 421 -4.20 23.99 2.82
CA LEU A 421 -4.69 24.91 3.85
C LEU A 421 -3.60 25.12 4.89
N GLU A 422 -3.11 26.35 5.01
CA GLU A 422 -2.12 26.70 6.03
C GLU A 422 -2.81 27.09 7.33
N LEU A 423 -2.36 26.50 8.42
CA LEU A 423 -2.86 26.78 9.75
C LEU A 423 -1.79 27.53 10.54
N GLU A 424 -1.90 28.86 10.52
CA GLU A 424 -0.97 29.79 11.18
C GLU A 424 -1.09 29.76 12.71
N PRO A 425 -0.07 30.20 13.46
CA PRO A 425 -0.20 30.51 14.89
C PRO A 425 -1.38 31.47 15.14
N LEU A 426 -1.97 31.41 16.34
CA LEU A 426 -3.08 32.31 16.69
C LEU A 426 -2.57 33.76 16.73
N PRO A 427 -3.23 34.70 16.05
CA PRO A 427 -2.91 36.11 16.21
C PRO A 427 -3.15 36.56 17.65
N GLY A 428 -2.56 37.69 18.05
CA GLY A 428 -2.50 38.11 19.45
C GLY A 428 -3.87 38.27 20.12
N ILE A 429 -4.92 38.61 19.37
CA ILE A 429 -6.28 38.76 19.90
C ILE A 429 -6.87 37.38 20.23
N GLU A 430 -6.73 36.41 19.34
CA GLU A 430 -7.21 35.04 19.47
C GLU A 430 -6.43 34.28 20.54
N ALA A 431 -5.10 34.47 20.61
CA ALA A 431 -4.25 33.89 21.65
C ALA A 431 -4.61 34.42 23.05
N ARG A 432 -4.90 35.73 23.17
CA ARG A 432 -5.44 36.32 24.40
C ARG A 432 -6.82 35.77 24.74
N GLY A 433 -7.68 35.61 23.73
CA GLY A 433 -9.00 35.01 23.87
C GLY A 433 -8.93 33.58 24.40
N LEU A 434 -7.96 32.78 23.93
CA LEU A 434 -7.72 31.42 24.42
C LEU A 434 -7.29 31.42 25.89
N LEU A 435 -6.35 32.29 26.26
CA LEU A 435 -5.89 32.42 27.65
C LEU A 435 -7.05 32.80 28.58
N HIS A 436 -7.85 33.80 28.19
CA HIS A 436 -9.03 34.21 28.95
C HIS A 436 -10.09 33.11 29.02
N ALA A 437 -10.31 32.33 27.96
CA ALA A 437 -11.26 31.22 28.00
C ALA A 437 -10.83 30.10 28.97
N LEU A 438 -9.53 29.88 29.14
CA LEU A 438 -8.98 28.84 30.01
C LEU A 438 -8.99 29.25 31.49
N VAL A 439 -8.57 30.49 31.79
CA VAL A 439 -8.35 30.93 33.19
C VAL A 439 -9.10 32.21 33.59
N GLY A 440 -9.90 32.82 32.71
CA GLY A 440 -10.61 34.07 32.99
C GLY A 440 -9.64 35.24 33.27
N ASP A 441 -10.04 36.15 34.17
CA ASP A 441 -9.26 37.33 34.59
C ASP A 441 -8.23 37.03 35.70
N SER A 442 -7.91 35.75 35.90
CA SER A 442 -7.07 35.29 37.02
C SER A 442 -5.58 35.66 36.88
N LEU A 443 -5.16 36.10 35.69
CA LEU A 443 -3.79 36.49 35.39
C LEU A 443 -3.68 38.02 35.26
N PRO A 444 -2.71 38.68 35.92
CA PRO A 444 -2.45 40.11 35.72
C PRO A 444 -2.10 40.45 34.26
N ASP A 445 -2.47 41.64 33.78
CA ASP A 445 -2.23 42.07 32.39
C ASP A 445 -0.76 41.98 31.97
N ASP A 446 0.19 42.34 32.84
CA ASP A 446 1.63 42.23 32.57
C ASP A 446 2.06 40.77 32.33
N LEU A 447 1.57 39.84 33.15
CA LEU A 447 1.88 38.41 33.01
C LEU A 447 1.22 37.84 31.76
N THR A 448 -0.01 38.24 31.45
CA THR A 448 -0.72 37.91 30.21
C THR A 448 0.11 38.33 28.99
N LEU A 449 0.58 39.58 28.93
CA LEU A 449 1.39 40.08 27.82
C LEU A 449 2.71 39.30 27.67
N ARG A 450 3.38 39.01 28.80
CA ARG A 450 4.60 38.19 28.79
C ARG A 450 4.35 36.76 28.30
N ILE A 451 3.22 36.14 28.66
CA ILE A 451 2.84 34.81 28.16
C ILE A 451 2.58 34.86 26.66
N LEU A 452 1.84 35.87 26.17
CA LEU A 452 1.52 36.01 24.75
C LEU A 452 2.77 36.23 23.89
N ASP A 453 3.67 37.11 24.33
CA ASP A 453 4.98 37.33 23.69
C ASP A 453 5.81 36.05 23.66
N ARG A 454 5.77 35.26 24.75
CA ARG A 454 6.53 34.01 24.86
C ARG A 454 5.96 32.85 24.06
N ALA A 455 4.63 32.79 23.96
CA ALA A 455 3.90 31.75 23.27
C ALA A 455 3.97 31.91 21.76
N ASP A 456 4.19 33.13 21.26
CA ASP A 456 4.23 33.47 19.83
C ASP A 456 3.03 32.87 19.06
N GLY A 457 1.84 33.01 19.66
CA GLY A 457 0.59 32.49 19.10
C GLY A 457 0.42 30.96 19.15
N ASN A 458 1.30 30.21 19.82
CA ASN A 458 1.20 28.75 19.92
C ASN A 458 0.21 28.32 21.04
N PRO A 459 -0.98 27.76 20.71
CA PRO A 459 -1.95 27.31 21.69
C PRO A 459 -1.41 26.23 22.64
N LEU A 460 -0.60 25.30 22.12
CA LEU A 460 0.00 24.24 22.93
C LEU A 460 0.93 24.80 24.01
N PHE A 461 1.68 25.87 23.71
CA PHE A 461 2.53 26.50 24.72
C PHE A 461 1.69 27.04 25.88
N ILE A 462 0.60 27.74 25.56
CA ILE A 462 -0.32 28.31 26.56
C ILE A 462 -0.94 27.19 27.41
N GLU A 463 -1.47 26.15 26.77
CA GLU A 463 -2.08 25.01 27.46
C GLU A 463 -1.07 24.28 28.39
N GLU A 464 0.13 23.97 27.90
CA GLU A 464 1.13 23.22 28.70
C GLU A 464 1.73 24.06 29.83
N LEU A 465 1.89 25.37 29.63
CA LEU A 465 2.33 26.28 30.69
C LEU A 465 1.31 26.31 31.83
N LEU A 466 0.04 26.52 31.51
CA LEU A 466 -1.05 26.53 32.49
C LEU A 466 -1.18 25.18 33.19
N ARG A 467 -1.10 24.07 32.44
CA ARG A 467 -1.12 22.72 33.02
C ARG A 467 0.00 22.51 34.03
N THR A 468 1.21 22.95 33.69
CA THR A 468 2.37 22.85 34.58
C THR A 468 2.13 23.64 35.87
N TRP A 469 1.52 24.83 35.79
CA TRP A 469 1.16 25.62 36.96
C TRP A 469 0.06 24.97 37.81
N VAL A 470 -0.93 24.33 37.19
CA VAL A 470 -1.94 23.56 37.93
C VAL A 470 -1.32 22.38 38.66
N SER A 471 -0.49 21.58 37.96
CA SER A 471 0.18 20.43 38.56
C SER A 471 1.15 20.80 39.68
N ALA A 472 1.79 21.97 39.59
CA ALA A 472 2.70 22.48 40.61
C ALA A 472 2.01 23.23 41.77
N GLY A 473 0.67 23.34 41.78
CA GLY A 473 -0.08 24.13 42.78
C GLY A 473 0.16 25.65 42.69
N THR A 474 0.72 26.10 41.57
CA THR A 474 0.93 27.54 41.28
C THR A 474 -0.37 28.21 40.83
N LEU A 475 -1.25 27.45 40.18
CA LEU A 475 -2.58 27.86 39.75
C LEU A 475 -3.60 26.90 40.34
N GLU A 476 -4.44 27.38 41.26
CA GLU A 476 -5.41 26.55 41.98
C GLU A 476 -6.84 27.04 41.75
N ARG A 477 -7.82 26.14 41.87
CA ARG A 477 -9.24 26.52 41.86
C ARG A 477 -9.68 27.01 43.24
N SER A 478 -10.23 28.21 43.29
CA SER A 478 -10.91 28.76 44.44
C SER A 478 -12.12 27.91 44.82
N GLY A 479 -12.19 27.46 46.08
CA GLY A 479 -13.29 26.64 46.59
C GLY A 479 -14.63 27.38 46.76
N LEU A 480 -14.67 28.71 46.59
CA LEU A 480 -15.86 29.54 46.83
C LEU A 480 -16.68 29.83 45.56
N ASP A 481 -16.01 29.96 44.42
CA ASP A 481 -16.61 30.36 43.14
C ASP A 481 -16.08 29.55 41.93
N GLY A 482 -15.11 28.65 42.14
CA GLY A 482 -14.52 27.83 41.08
C GLY A 482 -13.59 28.60 40.13
N SER A 483 -13.28 29.87 40.43
CA SER A 483 -12.33 30.69 39.67
C SER A 483 -10.89 30.20 39.85
N TRP A 484 -10.02 30.48 38.88
CA TRP A 484 -8.59 30.18 39.02
C TRP A 484 -7.91 31.27 39.86
N GLN A 485 -6.92 30.90 40.66
CA GLN A 485 -6.14 31.85 41.46
C GLN A 485 -4.66 31.47 41.43
N LEU A 486 -3.82 32.48 41.23
CA LEU A 486 -2.37 32.35 41.36
C LEU A 486 -1.99 32.33 42.84
N THR A 487 -1.17 31.35 43.24
CA THR A 487 -0.69 31.20 44.63
C THR A 487 0.59 31.99 44.92
N ALA A 488 1.20 32.63 43.91
CA ALA A 488 2.42 33.45 44.01
C ALA A 488 2.34 34.76 43.19
N ALA A 489 3.26 35.71 43.46
CA ALA A 489 3.26 37.03 42.83
C ALA A 489 3.80 37.02 41.39
N ALA A 490 3.16 37.77 40.48
CA ALA A 490 3.45 37.76 39.03
C ALA A 490 4.92 38.06 38.63
N THR A 491 5.66 38.79 39.44
CA THR A 491 7.06 39.17 39.20
C THR A 491 8.07 38.04 39.46
N GLU A 492 7.65 36.95 40.10
CA GLU A 492 8.54 35.83 40.46
C GLU A 492 8.61 34.74 39.37
N PHE A 493 7.76 34.81 38.34
CA PHE A 493 7.69 33.77 37.31
C PHE A 493 8.75 33.96 36.22
N LEU A 494 9.66 32.98 36.08
CA LEU A 494 10.48 32.80 34.89
C LEU A 494 9.68 31.98 33.86
N LEU A 495 9.27 32.63 32.77
CA LEU A 495 8.54 31.95 31.70
C LEU A 495 9.50 31.12 30.85
N PRO A 496 9.21 29.82 30.62
CA PRO A 496 10.01 28.94 29.79
C PRO A 496 10.20 29.50 28.39
N THR A 497 11.38 29.26 27.82
CA THR A 497 11.73 29.86 26.53
C THR A 497 11.18 29.11 25.31
N THR A 498 10.71 27.90 25.51
CA THR A 498 10.15 27.05 24.46
C THR A 498 9.23 26.02 25.10
N ILE A 499 8.37 25.36 24.31
CA ILE A 499 7.59 24.21 24.78
C ILE A 499 8.52 23.09 25.27
N GLN A 500 9.67 22.90 24.62
CA GLN A 500 10.67 21.91 25.01
C GLN A 500 11.23 22.20 26.41
N ALA A 501 11.37 23.47 26.81
CA ALA A 501 11.79 23.84 28.16
C ALA A 501 10.74 23.48 29.23
N ILE A 502 9.44 23.53 28.88
CA ILE A 502 8.35 23.06 29.76
C ILE A 502 8.48 21.55 29.98
N TYR A 503 8.62 20.78 28.91
CA TYR A 503 8.74 19.31 29.01
C TYR A 503 10.06 18.87 29.66
N ALA A 504 11.15 19.57 29.43
CA ALA A 504 12.41 19.33 30.15
C ALA A 504 12.24 19.55 31.66
N ALA A 505 11.58 20.63 32.07
CA ALA A 505 11.28 20.90 33.47
C ALA A 505 10.34 19.85 34.09
N GLN A 506 9.34 19.37 33.34
CA GLN A 506 8.47 18.27 33.78
C GLN A 506 9.25 16.97 33.99
N LEU A 507 10.18 16.63 33.09
CA LEU A 507 11.08 15.49 33.27
C LEU A 507 12.00 15.70 34.48
N ASP A 508 12.45 16.93 34.71
CA ASP A 508 13.30 17.30 35.84
C ASP A 508 12.58 17.33 37.20
N ASP A 509 11.25 17.27 37.23
CA ASP A 509 10.47 17.08 38.47
C ASP A 509 10.32 15.60 38.85
N LEU A 510 10.61 14.67 37.93
CA LEU A 510 10.45 13.24 38.18
C LEU A 510 11.48 12.71 39.20
N PRO A 511 11.09 11.73 40.05
CA PRO A 511 12.02 10.98 40.89
C PRO A 511 13.15 10.35 40.08
N GLY A 512 14.34 10.20 40.68
CA GLY A 512 15.58 9.83 39.96
C GLY A 512 15.46 8.62 39.02
N ASP A 513 14.83 7.55 39.49
CA ASP A 513 14.65 6.33 38.67
C ASP A 513 13.62 6.53 37.56
N ALA A 514 12.48 7.19 37.85
CA ALA A 514 11.46 7.50 36.86
C ALA A 514 11.99 8.48 35.77
N ARG A 515 12.77 9.49 36.17
CA ARG A 515 13.46 10.40 35.25
C ARG A 515 14.43 9.66 34.34
N THR A 516 15.22 8.77 34.91
CA THR A 516 16.18 7.96 34.14
C THR A 516 15.46 7.08 33.14
N THR A 517 14.38 6.42 33.55
CA THR A 517 13.51 5.63 32.66
C THR A 517 12.94 6.49 31.53
N ALA A 518 12.31 7.64 31.83
CA ALA A 518 11.74 8.52 30.80
C ALA A 518 12.80 9.11 29.84
N ARG A 519 14.02 9.36 30.31
CA ARG A 519 15.10 9.83 29.43
C ARG A 519 15.60 8.72 28.53
N ARG A 520 15.87 7.52 29.07
CA ARG A 520 16.49 6.43 28.31
C ARG A 520 15.52 5.69 27.40
N ALA A 521 14.29 5.45 27.85
CA ALA A 521 13.25 4.81 27.05
C ALA A 521 12.86 5.64 25.82
N SER A 522 13.15 6.95 25.82
CA SER A 522 12.91 7.82 24.66
C SER A 522 13.64 7.37 23.38
N VAL A 523 14.73 6.59 23.52
CA VAL A 523 15.52 6.04 22.41
C VAL A 523 14.71 5.03 21.58
N ALA A 524 13.79 4.29 22.22
CA ALA A 524 12.87 3.39 21.52
C ALA A 524 11.78 4.12 20.72
N GLY A 525 11.65 5.43 20.95
CA GLY A 525 10.59 6.24 20.36
C GLY A 525 9.56 6.68 21.39
N ARG A 526 8.41 7.11 20.87
CA ARG A 526 7.15 7.42 21.53
C ARG A 526 6.56 6.17 22.18
N MET A 527 6.75 4.97 21.63
CA MET A 527 6.38 3.73 22.29
C MET A 527 7.62 2.95 22.72
N PHE A 528 7.60 2.39 23.93
CA PHE A 528 8.67 1.53 24.41
C PHE A 528 8.11 0.29 25.11
N PRO A 529 8.66 -0.90 24.83
CA PRO A 529 8.35 -2.11 25.58
C PRO A 529 8.80 -2.00 27.04
N ILE A 530 8.01 -2.47 27.99
CA ILE A 530 8.46 -2.53 29.40
C ILE A 530 9.62 -3.52 29.56
N GLU A 531 9.69 -4.53 28.70
CA GLU A 531 10.69 -5.59 28.73
C GLU A 531 12.10 -5.12 28.27
N VAL A 532 12.22 -4.02 27.52
CA VAL A 532 13.54 -3.48 27.09
C VAL A 532 14.21 -2.61 28.16
N LEU A 533 13.45 -2.15 29.15
CA LEU A 533 13.90 -1.23 30.19
C LEU A 533 15.17 -1.70 30.96
N PRO A 534 15.34 -2.99 31.32
CA PRO A 534 16.58 -3.48 31.92
C PRO A 534 17.81 -3.31 31.04
N GLU A 535 17.68 -3.54 29.72
CA GLU A 535 18.77 -3.37 28.76
C GLU A 535 19.19 -1.90 28.65
N LEU A 536 18.21 -0.98 28.72
CA LEU A 536 18.45 0.45 28.81
C LEU A 536 18.97 0.90 30.19
N GLY A 537 19.26 -0.04 31.10
CA GLY A 537 19.89 0.21 32.39
C GLY A 537 18.94 0.82 33.42
N THR A 538 17.70 0.34 33.48
CA THR A 538 16.71 0.72 34.49
C THR A 538 16.31 -0.49 35.33
N ALA A 539 16.40 -0.38 36.67
CA ALA A 539 16.37 -1.55 37.55
C ALA A 539 14.97 -1.97 38.03
N ASP A 540 14.06 -1.02 38.28
CA ASP A 540 12.68 -1.29 38.73
C ASP A 540 11.65 -0.82 37.70
N ARG A 541 11.43 -1.67 36.69
CA ARG A 541 10.57 -1.36 35.53
C ARG A 541 9.12 -1.07 35.91
N ALA A 542 8.54 -1.84 36.83
CA ALA A 542 7.14 -1.73 37.18
C ALA A 542 6.86 -0.48 38.03
N ALA A 543 7.71 -0.21 39.03
CA ALA A 543 7.54 0.98 39.87
C ALA A 543 7.81 2.28 39.10
N THR A 544 8.85 2.31 38.25
CA THR A 544 9.19 3.52 37.49
C THR A 544 8.14 3.85 36.43
N VAL A 545 7.67 2.86 35.66
CA VAL A 545 6.59 3.07 34.69
C VAL A 545 5.28 3.41 35.38
N GLY A 546 4.99 2.80 36.53
CA GLY A 546 3.85 3.18 37.38
C GLY A 546 3.90 4.65 37.80
N GLU A 547 5.06 5.16 38.21
CA GLU A 547 5.23 6.59 38.53
C GLU A 547 5.06 7.48 37.30
N LEU A 548 5.62 7.10 36.15
CA LEU A 548 5.44 7.85 34.90
C LEU A 548 3.97 7.90 34.46
N ALA A 549 3.22 6.80 34.64
CA ALA A 549 1.80 6.74 34.35
C ALA A 549 0.99 7.63 35.32
N ARG A 550 1.29 7.58 36.63
CA ARG A 550 0.68 8.45 37.65
C ARG A 550 0.90 9.93 37.38
N ARG A 551 2.11 10.29 36.93
CA ARG A 551 2.49 11.65 36.54
C ARG A 551 1.98 12.05 35.14
N ALA A 552 1.18 11.21 34.49
CA ALA A 552 0.65 11.43 33.14
C ALA A 552 1.74 11.66 32.06
N VAL A 553 2.94 11.13 32.27
CA VAL A 553 4.05 11.17 31.30
C VAL A 553 3.84 10.13 30.20
N VAL A 554 3.39 8.93 30.60
CA VAL A 554 3.09 7.82 29.68
C VAL A 554 1.64 7.32 29.83
N SER A 555 1.17 6.57 28.85
CA SER A 555 -0.08 5.79 28.86
C SER A 555 0.19 4.35 28.42
N GLY A 556 -0.69 3.43 28.81
CA GLY A 556 -0.50 1.98 28.61
C GLY A 556 -0.78 1.18 29.88
N PRO A 557 -0.53 -0.14 29.88
CA PRO A 557 0.12 -0.90 28.81
C PRO A 557 -0.79 -1.16 27.60
N GLN A 558 -0.19 -1.26 26.42
CA GLN A 558 -0.78 -1.85 25.21
C GLN A 558 0.01 -3.12 24.86
N HIS A 559 -0.68 -4.24 24.66
CA HIS A 559 0.00 -5.50 24.36
C HIS A 559 0.44 -5.56 22.89
N ASP A 560 1.73 -5.76 22.65
CA ASP A 560 2.32 -6.06 21.34
C ASP A 560 2.77 -7.52 21.29
N ARG A 561 2.48 -8.18 20.16
CA ARG A 561 2.75 -9.62 20.00
C ARG A 561 4.24 -9.97 19.93
N ILE A 562 5.08 -9.04 19.44
CA ILE A 562 6.52 -9.25 19.25
C ILE A 562 7.26 -8.79 20.51
N VAL A 563 6.97 -7.58 20.99
CA VAL A 563 7.76 -6.93 22.04
C VAL A 563 7.09 -6.93 23.42
N GLY A 564 5.88 -7.48 23.54
CA GLY A 564 5.13 -7.57 24.81
C GLY A 564 4.43 -6.26 25.19
N ASP A 565 4.23 -6.03 26.48
CA ASP A 565 3.53 -4.83 26.96
C ASP A 565 4.33 -3.55 26.66
N THR A 566 3.72 -2.62 25.96
CA THR A 566 4.30 -1.34 25.54
C THR A 566 3.62 -0.15 26.22
N TYR A 567 4.40 0.89 26.48
CA TYR A 567 3.93 2.16 27.02
C TYR A 567 4.23 3.27 26.03
N ALA A 568 3.31 4.21 25.88
CA ALA A 568 3.42 5.34 24.98
C ALA A 568 3.62 6.64 25.76
N TYR A 569 4.57 7.49 25.35
CA TYR A 569 4.59 8.88 25.81
C TYR A 569 3.30 9.56 25.38
N ARG A 570 2.63 10.25 26.31
CA ARG A 570 1.38 10.96 25.99
C ARG A 570 1.63 12.02 24.91
N HIS A 571 2.77 12.72 25.01
CA HIS A 571 3.20 13.74 24.07
C HIS A 571 4.56 13.40 23.47
N ALA A 572 4.66 13.46 22.14
CA ALA A 572 5.92 13.25 21.42
C ALA A 572 7.02 14.23 21.88
N LEU A 573 6.64 15.45 22.25
CA LEU A 573 7.58 16.46 22.76
C LEU A 573 8.19 16.10 24.12
N VAL A 574 7.52 15.28 24.95
CA VAL A 574 8.11 14.76 26.20
C VAL A 574 9.20 13.75 25.88
N ARG A 575 8.91 12.82 24.96
CA ARG A 575 9.91 11.89 24.41
C ARG A 575 11.10 12.67 23.84
N ASP A 576 10.85 13.68 23.02
CA ASP A 576 11.90 14.45 22.36
C ASP A 576 12.75 15.23 23.37
N ALA A 577 12.15 15.79 24.41
CA ALA A 577 12.88 16.42 25.50
C ALA A 577 13.76 15.40 26.25
N GLY A 578 13.23 14.20 26.51
CA GLY A 578 13.97 13.07 27.07
C GLY A 578 15.18 12.70 26.21
N TYR A 579 14.96 12.48 24.91
CA TYR A 579 16.01 12.10 23.96
C TYR A 579 17.06 13.20 23.78
N ALA A 580 16.63 14.46 23.65
CA ALA A 580 17.49 15.62 23.52
C ALA A 580 18.40 15.80 24.74
N SER A 581 17.93 15.43 25.94
CA SER A 581 18.71 15.51 27.17
C SER A 581 19.81 14.43 27.30
N LEU A 582 19.81 13.40 26.46
CA LEU A 582 20.85 12.38 26.45
C LEU A 582 22.11 12.89 25.74
N ALA A 583 23.28 12.56 26.29
CA ALA A 583 24.54 12.84 25.62
C ALA A 583 24.65 11.99 24.34
N ARG A 584 25.33 12.51 23.31
CA ARG A 584 25.52 11.81 22.04
C ARG A 584 26.13 10.40 22.21
N ALA A 585 27.11 10.23 23.10
CA ALA A 585 27.68 8.92 23.42
C ALA A 585 26.69 7.97 24.12
N GLU A 586 25.82 8.51 24.98
CA GLU A 586 24.77 7.73 25.66
C GLU A 586 23.68 7.29 24.67
N ARG A 587 23.30 8.15 23.71
CA ARG A 587 22.37 7.77 22.63
C ARG A 587 22.94 6.63 21.78
N ALA A 588 24.21 6.71 21.40
CA ALA A 588 24.87 5.67 20.63
C ALA A 588 24.83 4.30 21.34
N GLU A 589 25.10 4.30 22.65
CA GLU A 589 25.03 3.09 23.48
C GLU A 589 23.60 2.56 23.61
N LEU A 590 22.62 3.42 23.88
CA LEU A 590 21.24 2.99 24.07
C LEU A 590 20.60 2.46 22.78
N HIS A 591 20.86 3.10 21.64
CA HIS A 591 20.41 2.59 20.33
C HIS A 591 21.02 1.22 20.03
N LEU A 592 22.31 1.05 20.33
CA LEU A 592 22.98 -0.23 20.14
C LEU A 592 22.35 -1.33 21.01
N ARG A 593 22.10 -1.05 22.30
CA ARG A 593 21.45 -2.00 23.21
C ARG A 593 20.04 -2.35 22.79
N LEU A 594 19.27 -1.35 22.36
CA LEU A 594 17.92 -1.55 21.86
C LEU A 594 17.92 -2.44 20.60
N ALA A 595 18.83 -2.19 19.66
CA ALA A 595 18.96 -3.02 18.45
C ALA A 595 19.27 -4.48 18.81
N VAL A 596 20.25 -4.72 19.70
CA VAL A 596 20.62 -6.06 20.17
C VAL A 596 19.45 -6.75 20.90
N TRP A 597 18.69 -6.02 21.71
CA TRP A 597 17.50 -6.57 22.36
C TRP A 597 16.41 -6.95 21.35
N LEU A 598 16.14 -6.08 20.37
CA LEU A 598 15.17 -6.35 19.30
C LEU A 598 15.55 -7.59 18.49
N GLU A 599 16.84 -7.79 18.17
CA GLU A 599 17.33 -9.02 17.54
C GLU A 599 16.98 -10.27 18.38
N GLY A 600 17.06 -10.16 19.71
CA GLY A 600 16.79 -11.28 20.63
C GLY A 600 15.31 -11.63 20.76
N VAL A 601 14.40 -10.65 20.62
CA VAL A 601 12.94 -10.86 20.78
C VAL A 601 12.18 -11.04 19.46
N ALA A 602 12.82 -10.76 18.32
CA ALA A 602 12.20 -10.81 17.00
C ALA A 602 11.50 -12.14 16.67
N GLY A 603 12.04 -13.27 17.13
CA GLY A 603 11.45 -14.60 16.92
C GLY A 603 11.16 -14.91 15.45
N LEU A 604 9.94 -15.37 15.16
CA LEU A 604 9.48 -15.70 13.80
C LEU A 604 9.04 -14.46 13.00
N ASP A 605 8.89 -13.29 13.63
CA ASP A 605 8.38 -12.05 13.02
C ASP A 605 9.49 -11.07 12.66
N VAL A 606 10.70 -11.60 12.54
CA VAL A 606 11.94 -10.84 12.35
C VAL A 606 11.94 -9.97 11.10
N ASP A 607 11.21 -10.34 10.05
CA ASP A 607 11.08 -9.54 8.83
C ASP A 607 10.28 -8.25 9.06
N GLN A 608 9.28 -8.26 9.94
CA GLN A 608 8.44 -7.08 10.24
C GLN A 608 9.23 -5.99 10.95
N ILE A 609 10.17 -6.37 11.84
CA ILE A 609 10.96 -5.41 12.61
C ILE A 609 12.39 -5.22 12.11
N ALA A 610 12.77 -5.86 10.99
CA ALA A 610 14.11 -5.77 10.42
C ALA A 610 14.54 -4.30 10.17
N GLY A 611 13.64 -3.48 9.65
CA GLY A 611 13.90 -2.06 9.41
C GLY A 611 14.16 -1.27 10.71
N ALA A 612 13.41 -1.58 11.79
CA ALA A 612 13.61 -0.95 13.10
C ALA A 612 14.96 -1.38 13.72
N ILE A 613 15.34 -2.65 13.60
CA ILE A 613 16.64 -3.16 14.07
C ILE A 613 17.78 -2.44 13.31
N GLY A 614 17.71 -2.44 11.97
CA GLY A 614 18.71 -1.79 11.11
C GLY A 614 18.82 -0.29 11.36
N GLY A 615 17.68 0.39 11.50
CA GLY A 615 17.59 1.81 11.84
C GLY A 615 18.28 2.15 13.16
N HIS A 616 18.05 1.36 14.22
CA HIS A 616 18.72 1.61 15.50
C HIS A 616 20.23 1.34 15.47
N TYR A 617 20.72 0.36 14.72
CA TYR A 617 22.17 0.25 14.50
C TYR A 617 22.74 1.43 13.73
N ALA A 618 22.03 1.93 12.71
CA ALA A 618 22.43 3.12 11.97
C ALA A 618 22.44 4.38 12.86
N ASP A 619 21.42 4.57 13.69
CA ASP A 619 21.35 5.65 14.68
C ASP A 619 22.49 5.56 15.70
N ALA A 620 22.88 4.35 16.11
CA ALA A 620 24.04 4.16 16.96
C ALA A 620 25.33 4.68 16.30
N LEU A 621 25.52 4.43 14.99
CA LEU A 621 26.67 4.91 14.22
C LEU A 621 26.66 6.42 13.99
N LEU A 622 25.48 7.00 13.74
CA LEU A 622 25.26 8.43 13.57
C LEU A 622 25.57 9.19 14.86
N ASN A 623 25.17 8.63 16.00
CA ASN A 623 25.43 9.20 17.32
C ASN A 623 26.84 8.85 17.85
N ALA A 624 27.52 7.80 17.38
CA ALA A 624 28.88 7.51 17.83
C ALA A 624 29.89 8.61 17.42
N SER A 625 30.96 8.79 18.18
CA SER A 625 32.08 9.68 17.77
C SER A 625 32.71 9.14 16.49
N THR A 626 32.95 10.02 15.50
CA THR A 626 33.52 9.62 14.19
C THR A 626 34.98 9.18 14.28
N ILE A 627 35.69 9.54 15.35
CA ILE A 627 37.11 9.17 15.58
C ILE A 627 37.21 7.86 16.40
N SER A 628 36.12 7.41 17.02
CA SER A 628 36.13 6.20 17.84
C SER A 628 36.12 4.94 16.97
N ALA A 629 37.04 4.01 17.24
CA ALA A 629 37.07 2.70 16.59
C ALA A 629 35.94 1.77 17.07
N THR A 630 35.35 2.06 18.23
CA THR A 630 34.24 1.30 18.81
C THR A 630 32.99 2.16 19.00
N VAL A 631 31.84 1.50 19.01
CA VAL A 631 30.54 2.09 19.34
C VAL A 631 29.97 1.38 20.57
N GLY A 632 29.47 2.15 21.53
CA GLY A 632 28.74 1.63 22.68
C GLY A 632 29.50 0.52 23.43
N LEU A 633 28.85 -0.63 23.65
CA LEU A 633 29.24 -1.93 24.25
C LEU A 633 30.64 -2.49 23.91
N GLY A 634 31.50 -1.73 23.24
CA GLY A 634 32.85 -2.10 22.85
C GLY A 634 32.93 -2.74 21.46
N LEU A 635 31.80 -2.80 20.72
CA LEU A 635 31.76 -3.36 19.38
C LEU A 635 32.51 -2.47 18.39
N ALA A 636 33.19 -3.10 17.43
CA ALA A 636 33.88 -2.38 16.38
C ALA A 636 32.88 -1.60 15.52
N ARG A 637 33.23 -0.38 15.11
CA ARG A 637 32.36 0.46 14.26
C ARG A 637 31.96 -0.26 12.96
N GLU A 638 32.90 -0.99 12.37
CA GLU A 638 32.70 -1.79 11.16
C GLU A 638 31.71 -2.94 11.39
N GLU A 639 31.73 -3.58 12.57
CA GLU A 639 30.78 -4.62 12.92
C GLU A 639 29.36 -4.05 13.04
N VAL A 640 29.21 -2.89 13.69
CA VAL A 640 27.91 -2.22 13.84
C VAL A 640 27.36 -1.78 12.47
N ALA A 641 28.21 -1.28 11.57
CA ALA A 641 27.84 -0.92 10.20
C ALA A 641 27.40 -2.16 9.39
N ALA A 642 28.11 -3.27 9.51
CA ALA A 642 27.76 -4.51 8.84
C ALA A 642 26.41 -5.06 9.31
N ARG A 643 26.12 -5.01 10.63
CA ARG A 643 24.81 -5.38 11.19
C ARG A 643 23.69 -4.46 10.69
N ALA A 644 23.91 -3.14 10.75
CA ALA A 644 22.94 -2.16 10.24
C ALA A 644 22.58 -2.44 8.78
N ALA A 645 23.60 -2.59 7.92
CA ALA A 645 23.41 -2.83 6.50
C ALA A 645 22.73 -4.19 6.22
N GLY A 646 23.04 -5.24 6.98
CA GLY A 646 22.39 -6.56 6.83
C GLY A 646 20.91 -6.55 7.21
N TRP A 647 20.55 -5.84 8.29
CA TRP A 647 19.15 -5.69 8.69
C TRP A 647 18.34 -4.81 7.74
N LEU A 648 18.94 -3.74 7.23
CA LEU A 648 18.33 -2.88 6.22
C LEU A 648 18.18 -3.60 4.86
N GLU A 649 19.14 -4.44 4.46
CA GLU A 649 19.03 -5.31 3.28
C GLU A 649 17.82 -6.25 3.43
N ARG A 650 17.68 -6.92 4.58
CA ARG A 650 16.52 -7.78 4.88
C ARG A 650 15.19 -7.03 4.88
N ALA A 651 15.15 -5.82 5.44
CA ALA A 651 13.97 -4.96 5.41
C ALA A 651 13.60 -4.56 3.98
N GLY A 652 14.61 -4.25 3.16
CA GLY A 652 14.45 -3.97 1.73
C GLY A 652 13.89 -5.16 0.95
N ASP A 653 14.37 -6.37 1.26
CA ASP A 653 13.88 -7.60 0.64
C ASP A 653 12.41 -7.87 0.95
N SER A 654 12.04 -7.75 2.23
CA SER A 654 10.65 -7.88 2.66
C SER A 654 9.74 -6.84 2.00
N ALA A 655 10.22 -5.60 1.86
CA ALA A 655 9.49 -4.54 1.18
C ALA A 655 9.32 -4.79 -0.33
N ILE A 656 10.33 -5.32 -1.02
CA ILE A 656 10.21 -5.74 -2.44
C ILE A 656 9.12 -6.81 -2.60
N THR A 657 9.12 -7.84 -1.74
CA THR A 657 8.12 -8.91 -1.82
C THR A 657 6.70 -8.37 -1.61
N ALA A 658 6.53 -7.39 -0.72
CA ALA A 658 5.27 -6.71 -0.46
C ALA A 658 4.92 -5.61 -1.49
N ALA A 659 5.71 -5.43 -2.55
CA ALA A 659 5.57 -4.35 -3.54
C ALA A 659 5.66 -2.92 -2.98
N ALA A 660 6.33 -2.74 -1.84
CA ALA A 660 6.60 -1.43 -1.22
C ALA A 660 7.96 -0.91 -1.68
N TYR A 661 8.04 -0.59 -2.97
CA TYR A 661 9.31 -0.30 -3.63
C TYR A 661 10.00 0.96 -3.11
N ASP A 662 9.28 1.99 -2.65
CA ASP A 662 9.93 3.18 -2.09
C ASP A 662 10.51 2.92 -0.69
N ALA A 663 9.80 2.16 0.15
CA ALA A 663 10.32 1.65 1.41
C ALA A 663 11.54 0.76 1.20
N ALA A 664 11.52 -0.11 0.18
CA ALA A 664 12.67 -0.92 -0.20
C ALA A 664 13.86 -0.05 -0.60
N ARG A 665 13.62 0.92 -1.49
CA ARG A 665 14.63 1.88 -1.98
C ARG A 665 15.29 2.64 -0.84
N ALA A 666 14.50 3.11 0.15
CA ALA A 666 15.02 3.83 1.31
C ALA A 666 15.96 2.95 2.17
N ASN A 667 15.51 1.74 2.52
CA ASN A 667 16.32 0.80 3.31
C ASN A 667 17.59 0.37 2.56
N LEU A 668 17.48 0.05 1.26
CA LEU A 668 18.59 -0.43 0.45
C LEU A 668 19.63 0.65 0.15
N ARG A 669 19.22 1.91 -0.04
CA ARG A 669 20.15 3.03 -0.14
C ARG A 669 20.99 3.19 1.11
N GLN A 670 20.34 3.18 2.28
CA GLN A 670 21.05 3.26 3.54
C GLN A 670 21.96 2.04 3.77
N ALA A 671 21.54 0.85 3.37
CA ALA A 671 22.38 -0.35 3.40
C ALA A 671 23.61 -0.20 2.51
N VAL A 672 23.47 0.33 1.29
CA VAL A 672 24.56 0.64 0.36
C VAL A 672 25.53 1.66 0.98
N ASP A 673 25.02 2.76 1.53
CA ASP A 673 25.84 3.83 2.14
C ASP A 673 26.66 3.34 3.36
N LEU A 674 26.14 2.33 4.08
CA LEU A 674 26.80 1.71 5.22
C LEU A 674 27.76 0.57 4.81
N THR A 675 27.78 0.19 3.53
CA THR A 675 28.66 -0.86 3.02
C THR A 675 30.01 -0.28 2.62
N PRO A 676 31.13 -0.77 3.15
CA PRO A 676 32.44 -0.28 2.75
C PRO A 676 32.81 -0.79 1.34
N ASP A 677 33.48 0.03 0.54
CA ASP A 677 33.88 -0.32 -0.85
C ASP A 677 34.74 -1.59 -0.94
N VAL A 678 35.44 -1.95 0.14
CA VAL A 678 36.25 -3.17 0.22
C VAL A 678 35.41 -4.46 0.25
N ASP A 679 34.14 -4.38 0.65
CA ASP A 679 33.19 -5.51 0.63
C ASP A 679 32.37 -5.49 -0.66
N ALA A 680 33.07 -5.71 -1.78
CA ALA A 680 32.48 -5.66 -3.11
C ALA A 680 31.36 -6.70 -3.31
N GLN A 681 31.39 -7.83 -2.59
CA GLN A 681 30.33 -8.84 -2.63
C GLN A 681 29.04 -8.32 -1.99
N ALA A 682 29.09 -7.80 -0.76
CA ALA A 682 27.90 -7.25 -0.11
C ALA A 682 27.36 -6.02 -0.84
N MET A 683 28.26 -5.15 -1.31
CA MET A 683 27.90 -3.97 -2.12
C MET A 683 27.15 -4.39 -3.39
N GLY A 684 27.69 -5.38 -4.11
CA GLY A 684 27.08 -5.94 -5.31
C GLY A 684 25.67 -6.47 -5.08
N ARG A 685 25.46 -7.30 -4.05
CA ARG A 685 24.11 -7.82 -3.73
C ARG A 685 23.12 -6.70 -3.40
N ARG A 686 23.51 -5.74 -2.57
CA ARG A 686 22.62 -4.63 -2.15
C ARG A 686 22.25 -3.72 -3.31
N LEU A 687 23.21 -3.44 -4.21
CA LEU A 687 22.96 -2.69 -5.43
C LEU A 687 22.01 -3.43 -6.39
N THR A 688 22.10 -4.77 -6.49
CA THR A 688 21.13 -5.57 -7.25
C THR A 688 19.71 -5.37 -6.71
N ARG A 689 19.54 -5.50 -5.39
CA ARG A 689 18.22 -5.32 -4.75
C ARG A 689 17.73 -3.88 -4.87
N LEU A 690 18.62 -2.89 -4.78
CA LEU A 690 18.28 -1.49 -5.03
C LEU A 690 17.79 -1.31 -6.47
N GLY A 691 18.45 -1.93 -7.44
CA GLY A 691 18.00 -2.00 -8.83
C GLY A 691 16.58 -2.58 -8.96
N ASP A 692 16.28 -3.68 -8.27
CA ASP A 692 14.95 -4.30 -8.27
C ASP A 692 13.87 -3.30 -7.77
N SER A 693 14.15 -2.58 -6.68
CA SER A 693 13.21 -1.57 -6.16
C SER A 693 13.02 -0.37 -7.08
N LEU A 694 14.08 0.07 -7.78
CA LEU A 694 14.02 1.17 -8.73
C LEU A 694 13.22 0.78 -9.98
N ALA A 695 13.45 -0.42 -10.50
CA ALA A 695 12.69 -0.98 -11.62
C ALA A 695 11.19 -1.09 -11.28
N GLY A 696 10.85 -1.53 -10.06
CA GLY A 696 9.47 -1.63 -9.59
C GLY A 696 8.71 -0.30 -9.48
N THR A 697 9.42 0.84 -9.46
CA THR A 697 8.80 2.20 -9.51
C THR A 697 8.85 2.83 -10.90
N GLY A 698 9.24 2.08 -11.93
CA GLY A 698 9.43 2.60 -13.29
C GLY A 698 10.68 3.49 -13.46
N SER A 699 11.52 3.65 -12.43
CA SER A 699 12.76 4.45 -12.48
C SER A 699 13.89 3.70 -13.19
N LEU A 700 13.69 3.35 -14.46
CA LEU A 700 14.55 2.42 -15.22
C LEU A 700 16.00 2.90 -15.39
N ASP A 701 16.25 4.21 -15.56
CA ASP A 701 17.62 4.73 -15.68
C ASP A 701 18.43 4.58 -14.39
N ASP A 702 17.83 4.94 -13.25
CA ASP A 702 18.41 4.72 -11.92
C ASP A 702 18.65 3.22 -11.69
N ALA A 703 17.73 2.36 -12.12
CA ALA A 703 17.87 0.90 -12.01
C ALA A 703 19.05 0.38 -12.85
N ILE A 704 19.21 0.86 -14.08
CA ILE A 704 20.34 0.51 -14.96
C ILE A 704 21.68 0.90 -14.33
N ASP A 705 21.78 2.09 -13.71
CA ASP A 705 22.99 2.48 -12.97
C ASP A 705 23.26 1.54 -11.80
N ALA A 706 22.24 1.29 -10.97
CA ALA A 706 22.36 0.42 -9.80
C ALA A 706 22.82 -1.00 -10.19
N TYR A 707 22.18 -1.62 -11.18
CA TYR A 707 22.58 -2.94 -11.66
C TYR A 707 23.96 -2.95 -12.33
N GLY A 708 24.31 -1.92 -13.10
CA GLY A 708 25.63 -1.79 -13.73
C GLY A 708 26.76 -1.72 -12.70
N ARG A 709 26.55 -0.96 -11.62
CA ARG A 709 27.45 -0.91 -10.46
C ARG A 709 27.47 -2.24 -9.72
N ALA A 710 26.33 -2.90 -9.56
CA ALA A 710 26.24 -4.23 -8.94
C ALA A 710 27.11 -5.26 -9.67
N VAL A 711 26.94 -5.38 -11.00
CA VAL A 711 27.75 -6.27 -11.85
C VAL A 711 29.24 -5.97 -11.67
N SER A 712 29.63 -4.69 -11.72
CA SER A 712 31.03 -4.27 -11.56
C SER A 712 31.62 -4.66 -10.19
N CYS A 713 30.86 -4.47 -9.10
CA CYS A 713 31.30 -4.87 -7.76
C CYS A 713 31.44 -6.40 -7.64
N ILE A 714 30.50 -7.18 -8.19
CA ILE A 714 30.54 -8.64 -8.13
C ILE A 714 31.71 -9.18 -8.98
N GLU A 715 32.02 -8.56 -10.12
CA GLU A 715 33.21 -8.89 -10.93
C GLU A 715 34.51 -8.70 -10.15
N VAL A 716 34.64 -7.60 -9.41
CA VAL A 716 35.79 -7.37 -8.52
C VAL A 716 35.89 -8.46 -7.46
N ALA A 717 34.77 -8.84 -6.82
CA ALA A 717 34.75 -9.93 -5.87
C ALA A 717 35.16 -11.27 -6.50
N LEU A 718 34.65 -11.59 -7.70
CA LEU A 718 35.00 -12.80 -8.46
C LEU A 718 36.49 -12.88 -8.80
N ALA A 719 37.14 -11.75 -9.08
CA ALA A 719 38.57 -11.71 -9.39
C ALA A 719 39.47 -12.06 -8.19
N THR A 720 38.96 -11.90 -6.96
CA THR A 720 39.69 -12.22 -5.72
C THR A 720 39.54 -13.69 -5.29
N GLN A 721 38.54 -14.40 -5.82
CA GLN A 721 38.26 -15.79 -5.46
C GLN A 721 39.04 -16.77 -6.36
N PRO A 722 39.55 -17.89 -5.81
CA PRO A 722 40.18 -18.92 -6.61
C PRO A 722 39.18 -19.52 -7.62
N VAL A 723 39.69 -20.09 -8.71
CA VAL A 723 38.84 -20.74 -9.72
C VAL A 723 38.20 -22.00 -9.11
N GLY A 724 36.87 -22.04 -9.15
CA GLY A 724 36.04 -23.12 -8.60
C GLY A 724 35.81 -23.00 -7.08
N GLY A 725 34.71 -23.62 -6.61
CA GLY A 725 34.34 -23.69 -5.20
C GLY A 725 33.14 -22.82 -4.82
N PRO A 726 32.49 -23.10 -3.68
CA PRO A 726 31.16 -22.60 -3.35
C PRO A 726 31.08 -21.07 -3.31
N ALA A 727 32.09 -20.38 -2.76
CA ALA A 727 32.10 -18.92 -2.69
C ALA A 727 32.15 -18.27 -4.09
N ARG A 728 32.87 -18.87 -5.04
CA ARG A 728 32.89 -18.39 -6.43
C ARG A 728 31.57 -18.69 -7.13
N ASP A 729 30.98 -19.85 -6.87
CA ASP A 729 29.69 -20.24 -7.45
C ASP A 729 28.55 -19.34 -6.95
N ASP A 730 28.56 -18.94 -5.68
CA ASP A 730 27.63 -17.97 -5.09
C ASP A 730 27.73 -16.58 -5.75
N LEU A 731 28.96 -16.13 -6.03
CA LEU A 731 29.19 -14.90 -6.78
C LEU A 731 28.77 -15.03 -8.25
N GLY A 732 28.94 -16.21 -8.85
CA GLY A 732 28.40 -16.53 -10.18
C GLY A 732 26.88 -16.38 -10.25
N ARG A 733 26.14 -16.89 -9.25
CA ARG A 733 24.69 -16.67 -9.12
C ARG A 733 24.33 -15.19 -8.93
N SER A 734 25.13 -14.48 -8.15
CA SER A 734 24.93 -13.06 -7.88
C SER A 734 25.10 -12.21 -9.14
N VAL A 735 26.15 -12.45 -9.94
CA VAL A 735 26.36 -11.70 -11.19
C VAL A 735 25.29 -12.05 -12.22
N ALA A 736 24.83 -13.30 -12.30
CA ALA A 736 23.74 -13.69 -13.17
C ALA A 736 22.43 -12.95 -12.82
N THR A 737 22.12 -12.82 -11.53
CA THR A 737 20.93 -12.10 -11.06
C THR A 737 21.01 -10.61 -11.41
N ALA A 738 22.13 -9.96 -11.12
CA ALA A 738 22.36 -8.54 -11.43
C ALA A 738 22.35 -8.27 -12.94
N ALA A 739 23.00 -9.12 -13.73
CA ALA A 739 23.07 -9.01 -15.18
C ALA A 739 21.70 -9.24 -15.82
N ARG A 740 20.89 -10.15 -15.29
CA ARG A 740 19.49 -10.35 -15.73
C ARG A 740 18.66 -9.09 -15.51
N GLY A 741 18.73 -8.49 -14.32
CA GLY A 741 18.03 -7.22 -14.03
C GLY A 741 18.49 -6.08 -14.93
N LEU A 742 19.80 -5.92 -15.13
CA LEU A 742 20.37 -4.94 -16.06
C LEU A 742 19.90 -5.15 -17.50
N ALA A 743 19.93 -6.41 -17.97
CA ALA A 743 19.51 -6.75 -19.32
C ALA A 743 18.00 -6.54 -19.52
N ALA A 744 17.17 -6.88 -18.53
CA ALA A 744 15.73 -6.64 -18.56
C ALA A 744 15.40 -5.14 -18.56
N ALA A 745 16.02 -4.33 -17.69
CA ALA A 745 15.79 -2.88 -17.68
C ALA A 745 16.21 -2.22 -19.00
N ARG A 746 17.31 -2.69 -19.61
CA ARG A 746 17.72 -2.28 -20.98
C ARG A 746 16.74 -2.76 -22.04
N PHE A 747 16.18 -3.96 -21.90
CA PHE A 747 15.19 -4.51 -22.81
C PHE A 747 13.90 -3.66 -22.80
N GLU A 748 13.41 -3.27 -21.63
CA GLU A 748 12.23 -2.39 -21.49
C GLU A 748 12.46 -1.01 -22.13
N GLN A 749 13.67 -0.48 -22.03
CA GLN A 749 14.09 0.71 -22.77
C GLN A 749 14.50 0.43 -24.21
N THR A 750 14.17 -0.74 -24.78
CA THR A 750 14.40 -1.10 -26.18
C THR A 750 15.88 -1.09 -26.63
N ARG A 751 16.81 -1.27 -25.69
CA ARG A 751 18.28 -1.34 -25.87
C ARG A 751 18.78 -2.79 -25.96
N PHE A 752 18.26 -3.54 -26.91
CA PHE A 752 18.44 -5.01 -27.00
C PHE A 752 19.90 -5.47 -27.18
N ALA A 753 20.70 -4.76 -28.00
CA ALA A 753 22.11 -5.12 -28.21
C ALA A 753 22.95 -4.98 -26.94
N GLU A 754 22.63 -3.95 -26.14
CA GLU A 754 23.27 -3.74 -24.84
C GLU A 754 22.81 -4.76 -23.80
N ALA A 755 21.56 -5.25 -23.88
CA ALA A 755 21.07 -6.34 -23.05
C ALA A 755 21.81 -7.65 -23.37
N LEU A 756 21.98 -7.98 -24.67
CA LEU A 756 22.70 -9.18 -25.10
C LEU A 756 24.18 -9.13 -24.69
N ALA A 757 24.85 -7.98 -24.84
CA ALA A 757 26.24 -7.82 -24.43
C ALA A 757 26.44 -8.03 -22.92
N VAL A 758 25.47 -7.65 -22.09
CA VAL A 758 25.48 -7.90 -20.64
C VAL A 758 25.35 -9.39 -20.36
N VAL A 759 24.42 -10.07 -21.03
CA VAL A 759 24.23 -11.52 -20.88
C VAL A 759 25.49 -12.29 -21.29
N ASP A 760 26.03 -12.02 -22.49
CA ASP A 760 27.21 -12.73 -23.00
C ASP A 760 28.41 -12.57 -22.04
N ARG A 761 28.59 -11.37 -21.49
CA ARG A 761 29.64 -11.11 -20.50
C ARG A 761 29.41 -11.90 -19.21
N ALA A 762 28.21 -11.82 -18.63
CA ALA A 762 27.88 -12.51 -17.38
C ALA A 762 27.95 -14.04 -17.50
N SER A 763 27.56 -14.60 -18.64
CA SER A 763 27.61 -16.04 -18.90
C SER A 763 29.03 -16.63 -18.80
N THR A 764 30.07 -15.84 -19.09
CA THR A 764 31.47 -16.28 -18.93
C THR A 764 31.91 -16.42 -17.46
N MET A 765 31.13 -15.89 -16.52
CA MET A 765 31.46 -15.81 -15.11
C MET A 765 30.75 -16.86 -14.25
N ILE A 766 29.76 -17.57 -14.82
CA ILE A 766 28.96 -18.59 -14.13
C ILE A 766 29.70 -19.93 -14.10
N GLY A 767 29.79 -20.54 -12.92
CA GLY A 767 30.46 -21.83 -12.71
C GLY A 767 29.82 -22.99 -13.48
N PRO A 768 30.59 -23.99 -13.97
CA PRO A 768 30.16 -25.05 -14.90
C PRO A 768 28.89 -25.80 -14.48
N ASP A 769 28.63 -25.92 -13.18
CA ASP A 769 27.53 -26.72 -12.64
C ASP A 769 26.25 -25.90 -12.36
N ASP A 770 26.27 -24.57 -12.50
CA ASP A 770 25.13 -23.69 -12.24
C ASP A 770 24.25 -23.48 -13.47
N GLU A 771 23.52 -24.53 -13.82
CA GLU A 771 22.64 -24.54 -14.98
C GLU A 771 21.43 -23.61 -14.84
N ALA A 772 20.93 -23.41 -13.61
CA ALA A 772 19.78 -22.55 -13.34
C ALA A 772 20.06 -21.08 -13.69
N SER A 773 21.22 -20.56 -13.30
CA SER A 773 21.61 -19.18 -13.63
C SER A 773 21.86 -18.98 -15.12
N ARG A 774 22.48 -19.98 -15.78
CA ARG A 774 22.68 -19.93 -17.23
C ARG A 774 21.37 -19.90 -17.99
N LEU A 775 20.45 -20.80 -17.65
CA LEU A 775 19.13 -20.83 -18.28
C LEU A 775 18.44 -19.48 -18.17
N ARG A 776 18.40 -18.88 -16.97
CA ARG A 776 17.78 -17.55 -16.79
C ARG A 776 18.41 -16.45 -17.64
N LEU A 777 19.73 -16.47 -17.83
CA LEU A 777 20.40 -15.54 -18.75
C LEU A 777 20.10 -15.86 -20.21
N ASP A 778 20.14 -17.14 -20.59
CA ASP A 778 19.88 -17.59 -21.95
C ASP A 778 18.45 -17.25 -22.41
N LEU A 779 17.48 -17.24 -21.49
CA LEU A 779 16.11 -16.76 -21.75
C LEU A 779 16.09 -15.27 -22.13
N VAL A 780 16.81 -14.41 -21.40
CA VAL A 780 16.91 -12.99 -21.76
C VAL A 780 17.69 -12.82 -23.07
N ALA A 781 18.72 -13.64 -23.31
CA ALA A 781 19.47 -13.59 -24.56
C ALA A 781 18.61 -13.97 -25.77
N ILE A 782 17.76 -15.00 -25.67
CA ILE A 782 16.92 -15.39 -26.80
C ILE A 782 15.84 -14.34 -27.08
N GLU A 783 15.23 -13.73 -26.05
CA GLU A 783 14.30 -12.60 -26.20
C GLU A 783 14.99 -11.39 -26.85
N ALA A 784 16.18 -11.01 -26.38
CA ALA A 784 16.94 -9.90 -26.93
C ALA A 784 17.40 -10.16 -28.38
N ARG A 785 17.83 -11.39 -28.71
CA ARG A 785 18.17 -11.78 -30.09
C ARG A 785 16.95 -11.73 -30.99
N MET A 786 15.81 -12.25 -30.52
CA MET A 786 14.56 -12.20 -31.26
C MET A 786 14.20 -10.74 -31.56
N ALA A 787 14.19 -9.87 -30.54
CA ALA A 787 13.91 -8.43 -30.72
C ALA A 787 14.92 -7.69 -31.63
N LEU A 788 16.17 -8.16 -31.75
CA LEU A 788 17.21 -7.57 -32.61
C LEU A 788 17.12 -8.03 -34.06
N SER A 789 17.04 -9.34 -34.29
CA SER A 789 17.17 -9.94 -35.63
C SER A 789 15.83 -10.26 -36.27
N ASN A 790 14.77 -10.40 -35.47
CA ASN A 790 13.49 -10.98 -35.88
C ASN A 790 13.62 -12.26 -36.72
N ASP A 791 14.65 -13.06 -36.45
CA ASP A 791 14.93 -14.32 -37.13
C ASP A 791 14.59 -15.49 -36.23
N ALA A 792 13.29 -15.65 -35.92
CA ALA A 792 12.80 -16.69 -35.03
C ALA A 792 13.18 -18.11 -35.51
N LYS A 793 13.21 -18.33 -36.83
CA LYS A 793 13.60 -19.62 -37.43
C LYS A 793 15.02 -20.04 -37.06
N SER A 794 15.98 -19.10 -37.11
CA SER A 794 17.35 -19.38 -36.68
C SER A 794 17.47 -19.73 -35.19
N LEU A 795 16.51 -19.26 -34.38
CA LEU A 795 16.52 -19.42 -32.93
C LEU A 795 15.83 -20.70 -32.46
N ILE A 796 14.99 -21.36 -33.27
CA ILE A 796 14.28 -22.60 -32.88
C ILE A 796 15.21 -23.67 -32.30
N PRO A 797 16.34 -24.04 -32.94
CA PRO A 797 17.20 -25.10 -32.41
C PRO A 797 17.77 -24.74 -31.03
N ASP A 798 18.02 -23.46 -30.78
CA ASP A 798 18.50 -22.97 -29.48
C ASP A 798 17.37 -23.01 -28.45
N ALA A 799 16.18 -22.56 -28.85
CA ALA A 799 14.95 -22.56 -28.05
C ALA A 799 14.58 -23.97 -27.56
N ASP A 800 14.60 -24.97 -28.45
CA ASP A 800 14.32 -26.37 -28.12
C ASP A 800 15.33 -26.92 -27.10
N ARG A 801 16.61 -26.59 -27.26
CA ARG A 801 17.64 -26.98 -26.28
C ARG A 801 17.41 -26.35 -24.91
N LEU A 802 16.86 -25.13 -24.84
CA LEU A 802 16.51 -24.53 -23.55
C LEU A 802 15.39 -25.30 -22.86
N VAL A 803 14.38 -25.78 -23.59
CA VAL A 803 13.31 -26.63 -23.04
C VAL A 803 13.87 -27.93 -22.48
N ASP A 804 14.72 -28.64 -23.23
CA ASP A 804 15.34 -29.89 -22.79
C ASP A 804 16.16 -29.68 -21.51
N ARG A 805 16.96 -28.61 -21.47
CA ARG A 805 17.78 -28.22 -20.31
C ARG A 805 16.92 -27.87 -19.10
N ALA A 806 15.85 -27.10 -19.27
CA ALA A 806 14.93 -26.75 -18.19
C ALA A 806 14.18 -27.97 -17.64
N GLN A 807 13.75 -28.89 -18.52
CA GLN A 807 13.15 -30.17 -18.11
C GLN A 807 14.13 -31.04 -17.33
N ALA A 808 15.40 -31.12 -17.77
CA ALA A 808 16.44 -31.86 -17.08
C ALA A 808 16.79 -31.26 -15.71
N LEU A 809 16.73 -29.93 -15.57
CA LEU A 809 16.95 -29.23 -14.31
C LEU A 809 15.85 -29.54 -13.27
N GLY A 810 14.60 -29.72 -13.72
CA GLY A 810 13.47 -30.10 -12.87
C GLY A 810 12.93 -28.97 -11.97
N ASP A 811 13.34 -27.71 -12.21
CA ASP A 811 12.77 -26.53 -11.54
C ASP A 811 11.49 -26.08 -12.29
N PRO A 812 10.31 -26.12 -11.64
CA PRO A 812 9.05 -25.81 -12.30
C PRO A 812 8.91 -24.35 -12.71
N ASP A 813 9.51 -23.41 -11.99
CA ASP A 813 9.39 -21.98 -12.30
C ASP A 813 10.27 -21.63 -13.49
N ILE A 814 11.50 -22.15 -13.53
CA ILE A 814 12.39 -22.02 -14.71
C ILE A 814 11.78 -22.69 -15.93
N LEU A 815 11.15 -23.86 -15.76
CA LEU A 815 10.48 -24.54 -16.87
C LEU A 815 9.33 -23.69 -17.43
N LEU A 816 8.51 -23.07 -16.58
CA LEU A 816 7.42 -22.21 -17.05
C LEU A 816 7.93 -20.94 -17.76
N ASP A 817 8.96 -20.30 -17.22
CA ASP A 817 9.63 -19.15 -17.87
C ASP A 817 10.21 -19.55 -19.23
N THR A 818 10.82 -20.74 -19.29
CA THR A 818 11.39 -21.30 -20.52
C THR A 818 10.32 -21.59 -21.55
N LEU A 819 9.23 -22.25 -21.16
CA LEU A 819 8.10 -22.52 -22.05
C LEU A 819 7.51 -21.22 -22.59
N GLN A 820 7.28 -20.22 -21.74
CA GLN A 820 6.76 -18.92 -22.16
C GLN A 820 7.68 -18.24 -23.19
N THR A 821 8.98 -18.25 -22.94
CA THR A 821 9.96 -17.62 -23.83
C THR A 821 10.05 -18.37 -25.17
N VAL A 822 10.20 -19.69 -25.14
CA VAL A 822 10.36 -20.53 -26.32
C VAL A 822 9.10 -20.55 -27.18
N MET A 823 7.92 -20.58 -26.55
CA MET A 823 6.66 -20.48 -27.28
C MET A 823 6.49 -19.13 -27.96
N SER A 824 7.03 -18.04 -27.39
CA SER A 824 7.04 -16.73 -28.06
C SER A 824 7.85 -16.79 -29.35
N VAL A 825 9.02 -17.44 -29.34
CA VAL A 825 9.83 -17.67 -30.55
C VAL A 825 9.08 -18.55 -31.57
N ARG A 826 8.49 -19.66 -31.12
CA ARG A 826 7.73 -20.58 -32.00
C ARG A 826 6.45 -19.96 -32.58
N SER A 827 5.87 -18.97 -31.91
CA SER A 827 4.69 -18.26 -32.41
C SER A 827 5.02 -17.49 -33.69
N GLU A 828 6.21 -16.89 -33.78
CA GLU A 828 6.70 -16.17 -34.96
C GLU A 828 6.98 -17.10 -36.16
N THR A 829 7.08 -18.42 -35.95
CA THR A 829 7.28 -19.42 -37.01
C THR A 829 6.03 -20.25 -37.31
N GLY A 830 4.92 -20.00 -36.61
CA GLY A 830 3.68 -20.78 -36.74
C GLY A 830 3.74 -22.16 -36.08
N ASP A 831 4.77 -22.46 -35.30
CA ASP A 831 4.97 -23.76 -34.63
C ASP A 831 4.29 -23.83 -33.25
N ALA A 832 3.81 -22.70 -32.73
CA ALA A 832 3.02 -22.65 -31.49
C ALA A 832 1.52 -22.58 -31.79
N THR A 833 0.70 -23.18 -30.93
CA THR A 833 -0.76 -23.18 -31.06
C THR A 833 -1.45 -22.37 -29.96
N THR A 834 -2.64 -21.85 -30.27
CA THR A 834 -3.53 -21.19 -29.30
C THR A 834 -3.80 -22.05 -28.05
N GLU A 835 -3.96 -23.37 -28.23
CA GLU A 835 -4.27 -24.30 -27.14
C GLU A 835 -3.06 -24.54 -26.21
N GLU A 836 -1.84 -24.58 -26.74
CA GLU A 836 -0.64 -24.67 -25.91
C GLU A 836 -0.48 -23.42 -25.03
N TRP A 837 -0.73 -22.23 -25.58
CA TRP A 837 -0.68 -20.98 -24.82
C TRP A 837 -1.74 -20.92 -23.72
N ARG A 838 -2.94 -21.41 -24.01
CA ARG A 838 -4.02 -21.54 -23.03
C ARG A 838 -3.61 -22.49 -21.89
N ALA A 839 -3.03 -23.64 -22.22
CA ALA A 839 -2.55 -24.61 -21.23
C ALA A 839 -1.41 -24.04 -20.37
N LEU A 840 -0.50 -23.24 -20.95
CA LEU A 840 0.55 -22.55 -20.21
C LEU A 840 -0.04 -21.52 -19.23
N SER A 841 -1.02 -20.72 -19.68
CA SER A 841 -1.72 -19.75 -18.82
C SER A 841 -2.38 -20.43 -17.61
N GLU A 842 -3.00 -21.60 -17.80
CA GLU A 842 -3.61 -22.37 -16.71
C GLU A 842 -2.57 -22.88 -15.70
N ARG A 843 -1.39 -23.32 -16.17
CA ARG A 843 -0.29 -23.74 -15.27
C ARG A 843 0.32 -22.58 -14.50
N LEU A 844 0.45 -21.40 -15.12
CA LEU A 844 0.92 -20.18 -14.47
C LEU A 844 -0.08 -19.70 -13.41
N SER A 845 -1.37 -19.71 -13.75
CA SER A 845 -2.48 -19.40 -12.84
C SER A 845 -2.49 -20.30 -11.61
N ALA A 846 -2.26 -21.62 -11.79
CA ALA A 846 -2.19 -22.58 -10.69
C ALA A 846 -1.05 -22.32 -9.70
N ARG A 847 -0.08 -21.47 -10.05
CA ARG A 847 1.03 -21.03 -9.20
C ARG A 847 0.92 -19.56 -8.78
N ALA A 848 -0.25 -18.94 -8.96
CA ALA A 848 -0.51 -17.52 -8.70
C ALA A 848 0.40 -16.55 -9.48
N ARG A 849 0.90 -16.98 -10.66
CA ARG A 849 1.74 -16.15 -11.54
C ARG A 849 0.90 -15.39 -12.56
N TRP A 850 0.06 -14.49 -12.06
CA TRP A 850 -1.05 -13.91 -12.81
C TRP A 850 -0.62 -13.08 -14.01
N THR A 851 0.41 -12.24 -13.88
CA THR A 851 0.89 -11.38 -14.99
C THR A 851 1.45 -12.24 -16.13
N ALA A 852 2.22 -13.27 -15.79
CA ALA A 852 2.73 -14.24 -16.76
C ALA A 852 1.59 -15.01 -17.43
N ALA A 853 0.56 -15.39 -16.67
CA ALA A 853 -0.62 -16.09 -17.17
C ALA A 853 -1.44 -15.24 -18.16
N THR A 854 -1.65 -13.95 -17.86
CA THR A 854 -2.32 -13.01 -18.77
C THR A 854 -1.51 -12.79 -20.04
N ARG A 855 -0.18 -12.61 -19.93
CA ARG A 855 0.71 -12.49 -21.08
C ARG A 855 0.66 -13.74 -21.98
N ALA A 856 0.58 -14.93 -21.41
CA ALA A 856 0.38 -16.16 -22.19
C ALA A 856 -0.96 -16.16 -22.96
N MET A 857 -2.03 -15.61 -22.40
CA MET A 857 -3.31 -15.48 -23.10
C MET A 857 -3.28 -14.42 -24.20
N LEU A 858 -2.61 -13.29 -23.97
CA LEU A 858 -2.39 -12.27 -25.00
C LEU A 858 -1.66 -12.85 -26.21
N ASN A 859 -0.69 -13.75 -25.99
CA ASN A 859 0.00 -14.45 -27.07
C ASN A 859 -0.92 -15.47 -27.77
N ALA A 860 -1.82 -16.14 -27.04
CA ALA A 860 -2.82 -17.03 -27.63
C ALA A 860 -3.77 -16.31 -28.61
N ILE A 861 -4.16 -15.08 -28.28
CA ILE A 861 -5.03 -14.21 -29.09
C ILE A 861 -4.41 -13.89 -30.44
N VAL A 862 -3.09 -13.67 -30.49
CA VAL A 862 -2.39 -13.31 -31.74
C VAL A 862 -2.44 -14.44 -32.78
N LEU A 863 -2.57 -15.70 -32.35
CA LEU A 863 -2.50 -16.87 -33.22
C LEU A 863 -3.84 -17.30 -33.81
N THR A 864 -4.96 -16.66 -33.43
CA THR A 864 -6.29 -17.10 -33.87
C THR A 864 -6.89 -16.20 -34.95
N ASP A 865 -7.28 -16.81 -36.06
CA ASP A 865 -8.00 -16.15 -37.15
C ASP A 865 -9.53 -16.29 -37.02
N ASP A 866 -10.03 -17.07 -36.08
CA ASP A 866 -11.46 -17.30 -35.85
C ASP A 866 -12.03 -16.23 -34.91
N ASP A 867 -12.98 -15.41 -35.39
CA ASP A 867 -13.58 -14.31 -34.62
C ASP A 867 -14.15 -14.79 -33.28
N ARG A 868 -14.82 -15.94 -33.27
CA ARG A 868 -15.45 -16.48 -32.05
C ARG A 868 -14.41 -16.89 -31.01
N THR A 869 -13.31 -17.49 -31.46
CA THR A 869 -12.19 -17.87 -30.58
C THR A 869 -11.45 -16.64 -30.10
N PHE A 870 -11.24 -15.64 -30.97
CA PHE A 870 -10.69 -14.34 -30.60
C PHE A 870 -11.50 -13.69 -29.49
N ASP A 871 -12.83 -13.56 -29.67
CA ASP A 871 -13.72 -12.94 -28.69
C ASP A 871 -13.70 -13.68 -27.35
N ALA A 872 -13.78 -15.02 -27.37
CA ALA A 872 -13.74 -15.83 -26.15
C ALA A 872 -12.40 -15.69 -25.39
N LEU A 873 -11.28 -15.63 -26.10
CA LEU A 873 -9.97 -15.39 -25.49
C LEU A 873 -9.83 -13.96 -24.99
N ALA A 874 -10.31 -12.97 -25.75
CA ALA A 874 -10.29 -11.57 -25.36
C ALA A 874 -11.12 -11.32 -24.10
N GLU A 875 -12.30 -11.91 -23.99
CA GLU A 875 -13.14 -11.85 -22.78
C GLU A 875 -12.45 -12.49 -21.58
N ARG A 876 -11.84 -13.67 -21.75
CA ARG A 876 -11.13 -14.35 -20.66
C ARG A 876 -9.87 -13.57 -20.24
N THR A 877 -9.12 -13.02 -21.19
CA THR A 877 -7.94 -12.18 -20.92
C THR A 877 -8.35 -10.90 -20.20
N ALA A 878 -9.42 -10.23 -20.65
CA ALA A 878 -9.98 -9.06 -19.98
C ALA A 878 -10.38 -9.40 -18.55
N SER A 879 -11.07 -10.51 -18.33
CA SER A 879 -11.48 -10.96 -16.99
C SER A 879 -10.28 -11.26 -16.09
N LEU A 880 -9.22 -11.88 -16.60
CA LEU A 880 -8.02 -12.17 -15.82
C LEU A 880 -7.23 -10.89 -15.50
N ALA A 881 -7.03 -10.02 -16.49
CA ALA A 881 -6.35 -8.74 -16.31
C ALA A 881 -7.12 -7.84 -15.34
N ASP A 882 -8.45 -7.78 -15.47
CA ASP A 882 -9.33 -7.06 -14.55
C ASP A 882 -9.28 -7.62 -13.13
N ALA A 883 -9.37 -8.95 -12.96
CA ALA A 883 -9.33 -9.59 -11.65
C ALA A 883 -8.07 -9.22 -10.84
N HIS A 884 -6.95 -9.00 -11.52
CA HIS A 884 -5.66 -8.69 -10.91
C HIS A 884 -5.19 -7.25 -11.09
N GLY A 885 -6.02 -6.35 -11.64
CA GLY A 885 -5.68 -4.93 -11.81
C GLY A 885 -4.50 -4.66 -12.77
N GLN A 886 -4.30 -5.50 -13.78
CA GLN A 886 -3.15 -5.43 -14.69
C GLN A 886 -3.39 -4.46 -15.85
N THR A 887 -3.15 -3.17 -15.63
CA THR A 887 -3.43 -2.09 -16.61
C THR A 887 -2.65 -2.25 -17.92
N GLU A 888 -1.37 -2.62 -17.88
CA GLU A 888 -0.58 -2.83 -19.10
C GLU A 888 -1.16 -3.96 -19.96
N SER A 889 -1.56 -5.07 -19.33
CA SER A 889 -2.20 -6.19 -20.02
C SER A 889 -3.51 -5.78 -20.69
N GLN A 890 -4.27 -4.87 -20.07
CA GLN A 890 -5.47 -4.29 -20.67
C GLN A 890 -5.14 -3.40 -21.88
N ALA A 891 -4.09 -2.57 -21.79
CA ALA A 891 -3.62 -1.75 -22.90
C ALA A 891 -3.19 -2.63 -24.10
N TRP A 892 -2.46 -3.71 -23.85
CA TRP A 892 -2.10 -4.67 -24.89
C TRP A 892 -3.31 -5.38 -25.50
N LEU A 893 -4.31 -5.76 -24.70
CA LEU A 893 -5.55 -6.34 -25.21
C LEU A 893 -6.31 -5.37 -26.12
N ALA A 894 -6.45 -4.11 -25.70
CA ALA A 894 -7.07 -3.05 -26.50
C ALA A 894 -6.30 -2.82 -27.83
N GLN A 895 -4.97 -2.87 -27.79
CA GLN A 895 -4.14 -2.84 -29.00
C GLN A 895 -4.42 -4.04 -29.94
N ARG A 896 -4.62 -5.25 -29.39
CA ARG A 896 -5.00 -6.43 -30.20
C ARG A 896 -6.38 -6.27 -30.84
N ARG A 897 -7.36 -5.74 -30.11
CA ARG A 897 -8.70 -5.43 -30.63
C ARG A 897 -8.66 -4.39 -31.73
N THR A 898 -7.85 -3.34 -31.55
CA THR A 898 -7.57 -2.34 -32.60
C THR A 898 -7.14 -3.02 -33.90
N GLY A 899 -6.23 -4.00 -33.81
CA GLY A 899 -5.73 -4.74 -34.98
C GLY A 899 -6.84 -5.55 -35.65
N ARG A 900 -7.67 -6.23 -34.87
CA ARG A 900 -8.80 -7.01 -35.39
C ARG A 900 -9.83 -6.12 -36.10
N SER A 901 -10.23 -5.01 -35.49
CA SER A 901 -11.19 -4.05 -36.06
C SER A 901 -10.62 -3.32 -37.28
N PHE A 902 -9.31 -3.04 -37.29
CA PHE A 902 -8.64 -2.51 -38.47
C PHE A 902 -8.76 -3.46 -39.67
N LEU A 903 -8.50 -4.76 -39.45
CA LEU A 903 -8.60 -5.79 -40.49
C LEU A 903 -10.03 -5.99 -41.00
N SER A 904 -11.04 -5.97 -40.12
CA SER A 904 -12.44 -6.12 -40.51
C SER A 904 -13.03 -4.89 -41.22
N GLY A 905 -12.35 -3.75 -41.12
CA GLY A 905 -12.82 -2.46 -41.64
C GLY A 905 -13.75 -1.70 -40.69
N ASP A 906 -13.96 -2.19 -39.46
CA ASP A 906 -14.68 -1.45 -38.42
C ASP A 906 -13.78 -0.38 -37.78
N TRP A 907 -13.55 0.68 -38.53
CA TRP A 907 -12.62 1.74 -38.13
C TRP A 907 -13.15 2.62 -37.00
N ASP A 908 -14.46 2.63 -36.74
CA ASP A 908 -15.00 3.36 -35.59
C ASP A 908 -14.60 2.63 -34.30
N ASP A 909 -14.77 1.31 -34.25
CA ASP A 909 -14.31 0.47 -33.14
C ASP A 909 -12.78 0.46 -33.03
N ALA A 910 -12.07 0.39 -34.17
CA ALA A 910 -10.60 0.46 -34.16
C ALA A 910 -10.09 1.77 -33.54
N ILE A 911 -10.70 2.92 -33.88
CA ILE A 911 -10.32 4.21 -33.27
C ILE A 911 -10.63 4.21 -31.77
N GLY A 912 -11.79 3.69 -31.36
CA GLY A 912 -12.18 3.62 -29.94
C GLY A 912 -11.19 2.80 -29.10
N GLU A 913 -10.89 1.57 -29.55
CA GLU A 913 -9.93 0.68 -28.89
C GLU A 913 -8.50 1.22 -28.95
N ALA A 914 -8.10 1.87 -30.04
CA ALA A 914 -6.78 2.50 -30.16
C ALA A 914 -6.60 3.64 -29.17
N LEU A 915 -7.58 4.53 -29.08
CA LEU A 915 -7.55 5.64 -28.12
C LEU A 915 -7.56 5.11 -26.70
N HIS A 916 -8.34 4.07 -26.40
CA HIS A 916 -8.32 3.42 -25.09
C HIS A 916 -6.94 2.84 -24.74
N ALA A 917 -6.30 2.12 -25.67
CA ALA A 917 -4.95 1.59 -25.47
C ALA A 917 -3.89 2.70 -25.28
N ILE A 918 -4.02 3.81 -26.02
CA ILE A 918 -3.14 4.98 -25.89
C ILE A 918 -3.37 5.68 -24.55
N ASP A 919 -4.62 5.85 -24.11
CA ASP A 919 -4.94 6.49 -22.83
C ASP A 919 -4.35 5.69 -21.65
N LEU A 920 -4.50 4.37 -21.66
CA LEU A 920 -3.86 3.49 -20.67
C LEU A 920 -2.33 3.56 -20.76
N GLY A 921 -1.76 3.49 -21.96
CA GLY A 921 -0.32 3.50 -22.13
C GLY A 921 0.36 4.84 -21.83
N GLU A 922 -0.32 5.97 -22.08
CA GLU A 922 0.19 7.31 -21.76
C GLU A 922 0.09 7.63 -20.27
N ALA A 923 -0.97 7.16 -19.59
CA ALA A 923 -1.16 7.37 -18.16
C ALA A 923 -0.04 6.73 -17.32
N ASP A 924 0.39 5.52 -17.71
CA ASP A 924 1.32 4.70 -16.94
C ASP A 924 2.72 4.54 -17.59
N GLY A 925 2.97 5.22 -18.71
CA GLY A 925 4.29 5.24 -19.35
C GLY A 925 4.65 3.98 -20.17
N TYR A 926 3.66 3.20 -20.61
CA TYR A 926 3.85 2.00 -21.43
C TYR A 926 4.15 2.35 -22.91
N HIS A 927 5.35 2.85 -23.18
CA HIS A 927 5.69 3.39 -24.51
C HIS A 927 5.53 2.40 -25.67
N ARG A 928 5.84 1.12 -25.45
CA ARG A 928 5.80 0.10 -26.52
C ARG A 928 4.40 -0.13 -27.07
N VAL A 929 3.39 -0.20 -26.20
CA VAL A 929 1.99 -0.36 -26.66
C VAL A 929 1.52 0.91 -27.37
N VAL A 930 1.89 2.11 -26.86
CA VAL A 930 1.52 3.39 -27.47
C VAL A 930 2.07 3.53 -28.89
N VAL A 931 3.36 3.22 -29.11
CA VAL A 931 3.99 3.31 -30.44
C VAL A 931 3.32 2.37 -31.44
N ARG A 932 3.06 1.11 -31.04
CA ARG A 932 2.42 0.13 -31.93
C ARG A 932 0.97 0.50 -32.24
N THR A 933 0.25 1.09 -31.28
CA THR A 933 -1.11 1.57 -31.51
C THR A 933 -1.13 2.77 -32.46
N TRP A 934 -0.19 3.71 -32.32
CA TRP A 934 -0.06 4.85 -33.25
C TRP A 934 0.26 4.43 -34.69
N ALA A 935 1.09 3.40 -34.89
CA ALA A 935 1.38 2.87 -36.22
C ALA A 935 0.14 2.36 -36.97
N MET A 936 -0.94 2.04 -36.25
CA MET A 936 -2.22 1.62 -36.82
C MET A 936 -3.25 2.75 -36.86
N LEU A 937 -3.31 3.59 -35.82
CA LEU A 937 -4.24 4.71 -35.73
C LEU A 937 -3.86 5.87 -36.67
N GLY A 938 -2.57 6.15 -36.84
CA GLY A 938 -2.05 7.22 -37.71
C GLY A 938 -2.57 7.11 -39.15
N PRO A 939 -2.46 5.93 -39.80
CA PRO A 939 -2.99 5.71 -41.14
C PRO A 939 -4.50 5.90 -41.25
N ILE A 940 -5.28 5.46 -40.25
CA ILE A 940 -6.74 5.67 -40.20
C ILE A 940 -7.04 7.18 -40.12
N ALA A 941 -6.37 7.88 -39.20
CA ALA A 941 -6.56 9.30 -38.97
C ALA A 941 -6.18 10.12 -40.21
N ALA A 942 -5.04 9.81 -40.85
CA ALA A 942 -4.61 10.43 -42.09
C ALA A 942 -5.63 10.20 -43.23
N ALA A 943 -6.10 8.96 -43.39
CA ALA A 943 -7.08 8.60 -44.42
C ALA A 943 -8.45 9.27 -44.23
N ARG A 944 -8.85 9.53 -42.97
CA ARG A 944 -10.09 10.25 -42.61
C ARG A 944 -9.89 11.77 -42.47
N SER A 945 -8.67 12.28 -42.66
CA SER A 945 -8.32 13.68 -42.40
C SER A 945 -8.63 14.14 -40.97
N ASP A 946 -8.52 13.23 -40.00
CA ASP A 946 -8.66 13.52 -38.57
C ASP A 946 -7.40 14.20 -38.03
N ARG A 947 -7.37 15.52 -38.18
CA ARG A 947 -6.24 16.35 -37.74
C ARG A 947 -6.03 16.32 -36.22
N ALA A 948 -7.11 16.23 -35.43
CA ALA A 948 -7.00 16.30 -33.96
C ALA A 948 -6.24 15.10 -33.40
N THR A 949 -6.54 13.91 -33.91
CA THR A 949 -5.83 12.67 -33.55
C THR A 949 -4.35 12.73 -33.94
N LEU A 950 -4.02 13.27 -35.13
CA LEU A 950 -2.62 13.43 -35.57
C LEU A 950 -1.86 14.51 -34.78
N GLU A 951 -2.52 15.57 -34.33
CA GLU A 951 -1.93 16.59 -33.45
C GLU A 951 -1.54 16.00 -32.09
N ARG A 952 -2.36 15.09 -31.54
CA ARG A 952 -2.02 14.33 -30.33
C ARG A 952 -0.77 13.47 -30.54
N ALA A 953 -0.71 12.72 -31.65
CA ALA A 953 0.46 11.92 -32.00
C ALA A 953 1.75 12.78 -32.12
N ALA A 954 1.68 13.90 -32.85
CA ALA A 954 2.80 14.81 -33.02
C ALA A 954 3.36 15.29 -31.67
N SER A 955 2.48 15.73 -30.77
CA SER A 955 2.88 16.18 -29.44
C SER A 955 3.59 15.08 -28.64
N TRP A 956 3.11 13.83 -28.75
CA TRP A 956 3.70 12.71 -28.03
C TRP A 956 5.09 12.35 -28.59
N PHE A 957 5.24 12.16 -29.91
CA PHE A 957 6.52 11.80 -30.52
C PHE A 957 7.58 12.91 -30.37
N GLU A 958 7.20 14.19 -30.51
CA GLU A 958 8.13 15.32 -30.34
C GLU A 958 8.74 15.40 -28.94
N ALA A 959 7.98 15.02 -27.91
CA ALA A 959 8.51 14.98 -26.55
C ALA A 959 9.63 13.94 -26.41
N ARG A 960 9.47 12.77 -27.05
CA ARG A 960 10.38 11.61 -26.94
C ARG A 960 11.64 11.82 -27.80
N ASP A 961 11.47 12.42 -28.97
CA ASP A 961 12.59 12.86 -29.83
C ASP A 961 13.49 13.84 -29.07
N ARG A 962 12.90 14.78 -28.31
CA ARG A 962 13.64 15.76 -27.49
C ARG A 962 14.40 15.12 -26.33
N GLU A 963 13.84 14.07 -25.75
CA GLU A 963 14.40 13.34 -24.61
C GLU A 963 15.43 12.26 -25.04
N ASN A 964 15.55 11.98 -26.34
CA ASN A 964 16.38 10.91 -26.90
C ASN A 964 16.06 9.53 -26.28
N THR A 965 14.77 9.28 -26.03
CA THR A 965 14.25 8.08 -25.37
C THR A 965 13.70 7.05 -26.36
N PHE A 966 13.66 7.37 -27.66
CA PHE A 966 13.19 6.45 -28.69
C PHE A 966 14.33 5.51 -29.15
N PRO A 967 14.10 4.18 -29.23
CA PRO A 967 15.12 3.21 -29.64
C PRO A 967 15.61 3.36 -31.07
N ASP A 968 16.92 3.20 -31.25
CA ASP A 968 17.55 2.99 -32.55
C ASP A 968 17.61 1.50 -32.92
N SER A 969 16.46 0.80 -32.89
CA SER A 969 16.34 -0.57 -33.37
C SER A 969 15.79 -0.60 -34.80
N PRO A 970 16.10 -1.63 -35.62
CA PRO A 970 15.52 -1.77 -36.95
C PRO A 970 13.97 -1.68 -36.92
N TYR A 971 13.33 -2.33 -35.94
CA TYR A 971 11.89 -2.25 -35.75
C TYR A 971 11.41 -0.83 -35.40
N GLY A 972 12.03 -0.21 -34.39
CA GLY A 972 11.64 1.12 -33.90
C GLY A 972 11.79 2.19 -34.98
N ARG A 973 12.91 2.18 -35.71
CA ARG A 973 13.17 3.13 -36.81
C ARG A 973 12.08 3.13 -37.87
N LEU A 974 11.60 1.94 -38.26
CA LEU A 974 10.55 1.84 -39.28
C LEU A 974 9.21 2.38 -38.75
N MET A 975 8.83 2.03 -37.52
CA MET A 975 7.58 2.49 -36.91
C MET A 975 7.55 4.01 -36.72
N HIS A 976 8.64 4.58 -36.24
CA HIS A 976 8.78 6.04 -36.09
C HIS A 976 8.70 6.74 -37.45
N MET A 977 9.45 6.25 -38.45
CA MET A 977 9.42 6.80 -39.81
C MET A 977 8.02 6.75 -40.43
N ALA A 978 7.25 5.68 -40.20
CA ALA A 978 5.88 5.56 -40.71
C ALA A 978 4.95 6.63 -40.10
N VAL A 979 5.04 6.87 -38.80
CA VAL A 979 4.29 7.94 -38.13
C VAL A 979 4.73 9.32 -38.64
N ASP A 980 6.02 9.53 -38.84
CA ASP A 980 6.55 10.79 -39.39
C ASP A 980 6.00 11.08 -40.79
N VAL A 981 5.86 10.06 -41.64
CA VAL A 981 5.21 10.18 -42.93
C VAL A 981 3.73 10.59 -42.78
N ASP A 982 3.00 10.00 -41.83
CA ASP A 982 1.60 10.37 -41.55
C ASP A 982 1.49 11.83 -41.11
N LEU A 983 2.32 12.27 -40.16
CA LEU A 983 2.34 13.65 -39.67
C LEU A 983 2.74 14.64 -40.75
N ALA A 984 3.71 14.29 -41.61
CA ALA A 984 4.13 15.11 -42.74
C ALA A 984 3.01 15.27 -43.78
N SER A 985 2.19 14.24 -44.01
CA SER A 985 1.10 14.27 -45.00
C SER A 985 0.02 15.32 -44.71
N VAL A 986 -0.11 15.76 -43.45
CA VAL A 986 -1.05 16.80 -43.00
C VAL A 986 -0.37 18.11 -42.58
N GLY A 987 0.94 18.22 -42.82
CA GLY A 987 1.74 19.41 -42.51
C GLY A 987 1.99 19.64 -41.02
N LEU A 988 1.97 18.59 -40.19
CA LEU A 988 2.34 18.66 -38.77
C LEU A 988 3.85 18.44 -38.56
N ARG A 989 4.51 17.71 -39.45
CA ARG A 989 5.98 17.60 -39.54
C ARG A 989 6.49 18.09 -40.89
N ALA A 990 7.78 18.41 -40.96
CA ALA A 990 8.44 18.65 -42.24
C ALA A 990 8.39 17.38 -43.10
N THR A 991 8.33 17.53 -44.42
CA THR A 991 8.37 16.39 -45.34
C THR A 991 9.62 15.56 -45.08
N VAL A 992 9.42 14.27 -44.77
CA VAL A 992 10.49 13.32 -44.50
C VAL A 992 10.73 12.48 -45.75
N VAL A 993 11.99 12.36 -46.17
CA VAL A 993 12.40 11.44 -47.24
C VAL A 993 13.06 10.23 -46.56
N PRO A 994 12.42 9.05 -46.58
CA PRO A 994 13.00 7.88 -45.93
C PRO A 994 14.34 7.47 -46.55
N ASP A 995 15.34 7.22 -45.71
CA ASP A 995 16.66 6.75 -46.13
C ASP A 995 16.73 5.22 -46.02
N LEU A 996 16.87 4.53 -47.16
CA LEU A 996 16.99 3.07 -47.18
C LEU A 996 18.23 2.60 -46.43
N ALA A 997 19.36 3.30 -46.47
CA ALA A 997 20.56 2.85 -45.76
C ALA A 997 20.34 2.76 -44.25
N HIS A 998 19.47 3.61 -43.70
CA HIS A 998 19.09 3.61 -42.30
C HIS A 998 18.05 2.52 -41.96
N LEU A 999 17.24 2.12 -42.93
CA LEU A 999 16.11 1.18 -42.78
C LEU A 999 16.37 -0.20 -43.40
N GLU A 1000 17.50 -0.44 -44.05
CA GLU A 1000 17.80 -1.68 -44.80
C GLU A 1000 17.60 -2.92 -43.93
N VAL A 1001 18.14 -2.90 -42.72
CA VAL A 1001 17.99 -3.99 -41.74
C VAL A 1001 16.52 -4.17 -41.33
N ALA A 1002 15.75 -3.08 -41.25
CA ALA A 1002 14.33 -3.14 -40.88
C ALA A 1002 13.49 -3.81 -41.97
N PHE A 1003 13.69 -3.45 -43.24
CA PHE A 1003 13.00 -4.09 -44.36
C PHE A 1003 13.37 -5.57 -44.54
N GLY A 1004 14.54 -5.98 -44.03
CA GLY A 1004 14.95 -7.37 -43.97
C GLY A 1004 14.30 -8.19 -42.85
N LEU A 1005 13.44 -7.63 -42.00
CA LEU A 1005 12.80 -8.39 -40.91
C LEU A 1005 11.53 -9.12 -41.38
N ALA A 1006 11.35 -10.36 -40.95
CA ALA A 1006 10.18 -11.19 -41.28
C ALA A 1006 8.98 -10.98 -40.34
N TYR A 1007 8.51 -9.74 -40.17
CA TYR A 1007 7.28 -9.44 -39.42
C TYR A 1007 6.06 -9.38 -40.35
N ASN A 1008 4.93 -9.88 -39.87
CA ASN A 1008 3.67 -10.01 -40.63
C ASN A 1008 2.46 -9.35 -39.94
N SER A 1009 2.66 -8.69 -38.79
CA SER A 1009 1.56 -8.05 -38.07
C SER A 1009 0.99 -6.85 -38.86
N PRO A 1010 -0.33 -6.54 -38.73
CA PRO A 1010 -0.94 -5.46 -39.51
C PRO A 1010 -0.26 -4.10 -39.32
N ASP A 1011 0.12 -3.76 -38.08
CA ASP A 1011 0.88 -2.53 -37.75
C ASP A 1011 2.19 -2.42 -38.54
N TRP A 1012 2.91 -3.54 -38.67
CA TRP A 1012 4.18 -3.59 -39.39
C TRP A 1012 4.02 -3.46 -40.90
N LEU A 1013 3.08 -4.21 -41.48
CA LEU A 1013 2.83 -4.19 -42.92
C LEU A 1013 2.38 -2.81 -43.39
N VAL A 1014 1.52 -2.15 -42.60
CA VAL A 1014 1.09 -0.79 -42.89
C VAL A 1014 2.27 0.19 -42.78
N ALA A 1015 3.15 0.05 -41.78
CA ALA A 1015 4.34 0.89 -41.67
C ALA A 1015 5.26 0.76 -42.89
N ILE A 1016 5.54 -0.46 -43.37
CA ILE A 1016 6.27 -0.72 -44.62
C ILE A 1016 5.63 0.06 -45.78
N GLU A 1017 4.31 -0.05 -45.95
CA GLU A 1017 3.59 0.63 -47.03
C GLU A 1017 3.70 2.15 -46.96
N ARG A 1018 3.62 2.73 -45.75
CA ARG A 1018 3.75 4.19 -45.57
C ARG A 1018 5.13 4.66 -46.00
N VAL A 1019 6.18 3.96 -45.58
CA VAL A 1019 7.57 4.30 -45.90
C VAL A 1019 7.85 4.11 -47.39
N VAL A 1020 7.46 2.97 -47.97
CA VAL A 1020 7.64 2.71 -49.42
C VAL A 1020 6.86 3.72 -50.26
N GLY A 1021 5.62 4.05 -49.87
CA GLY A 1021 4.83 5.09 -50.53
C GLY A 1021 5.54 6.45 -50.51
N ALA A 1022 6.06 6.86 -49.36
CA ALA A 1022 6.79 8.12 -49.22
C ALA A 1022 8.08 8.16 -50.06
N MET A 1023 8.82 7.04 -50.18
CA MET A 1023 9.97 6.95 -51.09
C MET A 1023 9.55 7.17 -52.55
N LEU A 1024 8.45 6.56 -52.98
CA LEU A 1024 7.93 6.71 -54.34
C LEU A 1024 7.45 8.15 -54.61
N ASP A 1025 6.73 8.75 -53.66
CA ASP A 1025 6.25 10.14 -53.77
C ASP A 1025 7.42 11.15 -53.85
N ALA A 1026 8.54 10.84 -53.20
CA ALA A 1026 9.78 11.61 -53.29
C ALA A 1026 10.61 11.33 -54.56
N GLY A 1027 10.22 10.35 -55.39
CA GLY A 1027 10.92 9.97 -56.62
C GLY A 1027 12.09 8.99 -56.43
N HIS A 1028 12.22 8.36 -55.25
CA HIS A 1028 13.25 7.38 -54.91
C HIS A 1028 12.86 5.95 -55.33
N SER A 1029 12.55 5.75 -56.61
CA SER A 1029 12.01 4.47 -57.12
C SER A 1029 12.98 3.29 -57.02
N ASP A 1030 14.29 3.53 -57.06
CA ASP A 1030 15.30 2.48 -56.92
C ASP A 1030 15.43 2.01 -55.47
N ASP A 1031 15.41 2.94 -54.51
CA ASP A 1031 15.41 2.63 -53.06
C ASP A 1031 14.13 1.88 -52.68
N ALA A 1032 12.97 2.34 -53.17
CA ALA A 1032 11.69 1.66 -52.94
C ALA A 1032 11.68 0.22 -53.50
N ARG A 1033 12.28 0.00 -54.68
CA ARG A 1033 12.42 -1.34 -55.27
C ARG A 1033 13.29 -2.23 -54.39
N ALA A 1034 14.45 -1.73 -53.97
CA ALA A 1034 15.35 -2.46 -53.09
C ALA A 1034 14.70 -2.80 -51.74
N ALA A 1035 13.96 -1.87 -51.14
CA ALA A 1035 13.19 -2.10 -49.91
C ALA A 1035 12.18 -3.24 -50.07
N VAL A 1036 11.41 -3.23 -51.16
CA VAL A 1036 10.41 -4.26 -51.47
C VAL A 1036 11.05 -5.62 -51.77
N ASP A 1037 12.22 -5.63 -52.40
CA ASP A 1037 12.98 -6.86 -52.66
C ASP A 1037 13.52 -7.47 -51.36
N LEU A 1038 13.96 -6.65 -50.40
CA LEU A 1038 14.37 -7.10 -49.06
C LEU A 1038 13.22 -7.79 -48.32
N VAL A 1039 12.03 -7.18 -48.31
CA VAL A 1039 10.82 -7.80 -47.73
C VAL A 1039 10.49 -9.12 -48.43
N GLY A 1040 10.66 -9.16 -49.76
CA GLY A 1040 10.36 -10.32 -50.59
C GLY A 1040 11.37 -11.47 -50.53
N ALA A 1041 12.57 -11.25 -49.97
CA ALA A 1041 13.66 -12.22 -49.92
C ALA A 1041 13.46 -13.30 -48.84
N TYR A 1042 12.58 -13.07 -47.87
CA TYR A 1042 12.15 -14.10 -46.92
C TYR A 1042 11.19 -15.10 -47.58
N GLY A 1043 11.56 -16.38 -47.47
CA GLY A 1043 11.12 -17.46 -48.35
C GLY A 1043 9.61 -17.69 -48.45
N ALA A 1044 9.18 -18.10 -49.65
CA ALA A 1044 7.83 -18.43 -50.05
C ALA A 1044 7.20 -19.68 -49.36
N SER A 1045 7.74 -20.19 -48.25
CA SER A 1045 7.30 -21.48 -47.67
C SER A 1045 6.21 -21.40 -46.61
N GLU A 1046 5.88 -20.22 -46.06
CA GLU A 1046 4.87 -20.03 -45.00
C GLU A 1046 4.28 -18.61 -45.10
N ARG A 1047 3.61 -18.30 -46.20
CA ARG A 1047 2.99 -16.97 -46.36
C ARG A 1047 1.61 -16.96 -45.72
N GLU A 1048 1.48 -16.22 -44.63
CA GLU A 1048 0.17 -15.72 -44.21
C GLU A 1048 -0.40 -14.83 -45.32
N PRO A 1049 -1.69 -14.98 -45.67
CA PRO A 1049 -2.30 -14.26 -46.80
C PRO A 1049 -2.07 -12.75 -46.79
N LEU A 1050 -2.01 -12.11 -45.61
CA LEU A 1050 -1.92 -10.66 -45.50
C LEU A 1050 -0.56 -10.08 -45.93
N ALA A 1051 0.55 -10.75 -45.56
CA ALA A 1051 1.89 -10.34 -45.97
C ALA A 1051 2.06 -10.42 -47.49
N ASP A 1052 1.44 -11.42 -48.12
CA ASP A 1052 1.42 -11.58 -49.57
C ASP A 1052 0.65 -10.49 -50.29
N VAL A 1053 -0.48 -10.09 -49.71
CA VAL A 1053 -1.29 -8.99 -50.23
C VAL A 1053 -0.51 -7.68 -50.16
N SER A 1054 0.14 -7.39 -49.03
CA SER A 1054 0.98 -6.18 -48.87
C SER A 1054 2.19 -6.21 -49.82
N ALA A 1055 2.85 -7.36 -49.99
CA ALA A 1055 3.95 -7.50 -50.94
C ALA A 1055 3.51 -7.31 -52.40
N ALA A 1056 2.34 -7.84 -52.77
CA ALA A 1056 1.77 -7.63 -54.10
C ALA A 1056 1.46 -6.14 -54.34
N LEU A 1057 0.89 -5.47 -53.34
CA LEU A 1057 0.57 -4.05 -53.38
C LEU A 1057 1.81 -3.16 -53.57
N THR A 1058 2.82 -3.32 -52.73
CA THR A 1058 4.04 -2.50 -52.78
C THR A 1058 4.82 -2.73 -54.08
N ARG A 1059 4.90 -3.97 -54.59
CA ARG A 1059 5.46 -4.27 -55.91
C ARG A 1059 4.66 -3.62 -57.04
N ALA A 1060 3.33 -3.60 -56.93
CA ALA A 1060 2.48 -2.95 -57.93
C ALA A 1060 2.73 -1.44 -57.98
N TRP A 1061 2.93 -0.79 -56.82
CA TRP A 1061 3.32 0.63 -56.77
C TRP A 1061 4.69 0.89 -57.39
N VAL A 1062 5.69 0.05 -57.11
CA VAL A 1062 7.03 0.17 -57.72
C VAL A 1062 6.95 0.02 -59.25
N ALA A 1063 6.19 -0.96 -59.75
CA ALA A 1063 5.97 -1.14 -61.19
C ALA A 1063 5.25 0.06 -61.82
N GLN A 1064 4.24 0.60 -61.12
CA GLN A 1064 3.52 1.79 -61.55
C GLN A 1064 4.43 3.02 -61.64
N ALA A 1065 5.28 3.25 -60.64
CA ALA A 1065 6.24 4.36 -60.63
C ALA A 1065 7.33 4.21 -61.71
N ALA A 1066 7.65 2.98 -62.12
CA ALA A 1066 8.55 2.69 -63.24
C ALA A 1066 7.87 2.82 -64.62
N GLY A 1067 6.56 3.09 -64.68
CA GLY A 1067 5.79 3.19 -65.93
C GLY A 1067 5.41 1.84 -66.54
N ASP A 1068 5.54 0.73 -65.80
CA ASP A 1068 5.13 -0.61 -66.23
C ASP A 1068 3.69 -0.92 -65.76
N SER A 1069 2.72 -0.30 -66.44
CA SER A 1069 1.29 -0.47 -66.13
C SER A 1069 0.79 -1.91 -66.27
N ALA A 1070 1.43 -2.73 -67.12
CA ALA A 1070 1.06 -4.13 -67.30
C ALA A 1070 1.42 -4.95 -66.06
N SER A 1071 2.68 -4.88 -65.61
CA SER A 1071 3.11 -5.56 -64.39
C SER A 1071 2.37 -5.05 -63.16
N ALA A 1072 2.13 -3.74 -63.05
CA ALA A 1072 1.35 -3.16 -61.94
C ALA A 1072 -0.08 -3.73 -61.88
N THR A 1073 -0.72 -3.90 -63.04
CA THR A 1073 -2.06 -4.50 -63.14
C THR A 1073 -2.05 -5.97 -62.73
N ASP A 1074 -1.10 -6.76 -63.24
CA ASP A 1074 -1.00 -8.20 -62.93
C ASP A 1074 -0.73 -8.45 -61.45
N LEU A 1075 0.17 -7.67 -60.84
CA LEU A 1075 0.45 -7.73 -59.41
C LEU A 1075 -0.77 -7.33 -58.57
N ALA A 1076 -1.49 -6.27 -58.95
CA ALA A 1076 -2.70 -5.85 -58.24
C ALA A 1076 -3.81 -6.92 -58.30
N ARG A 1077 -4.01 -7.55 -59.47
CA ARG A 1077 -4.94 -8.67 -59.66
C ARG A 1077 -4.55 -9.89 -58.81
N SER A 1078 -3.26 -10.21 -58.76
CA SER A 1078 -2.74 -11.28 -57.90
C SER A 1078 -3.02 -10.99 -56.43
N GLY A 1079 -2.76 -9.76 -55.97
CA GLY A 1079 -3.07 -9.32 -54.61
C GLY A 1079 -4.54 -9.47 -54.26
N LEU A 1080 -5.46 -9.04 -55.14
CA LEU A 1080 -6.91 -9.18 -54.92
C LEU A 1080 -7.36 -10.65 -54.81
N SER A 1081 -6.72 -11.54 -55.57
CA SER A 1081 -7.01 -12.98 -55.48
C SER A 1081 -6.59 -13.58 -54.14
N ILE A 1082 -5.53 -13.06 -53.52
CA ILE A 1082 -5.04 -13.52 -52.21
C ILE A 1082 -5.88 -12.90 -51.10
N ASP A 1083 -6.19 -11.61 -51.22
CA ASP A 1083 -7.00 -10.85 -50.26
C ASP A 1083 -8.45 -11.34 -50.18
N ALA A 1084 -8.98 -11.98 -51.22
CA ALA A 1084 -10.27 -12.67 -51.15
C ALA A 1084 -10.35 -13.69 -50.00
N ALA A 1085 -9.21 -14.22 -49.53
CA ALA A 1085 -9.12 -15.05 -48.34
C ALA A 1085 -8.90 -14.24 -47.05
N ALA A 1086 -8.13 -13.15 -47.10
CA ALA A 1086 -7.78 -12.31 -45.94
C ALA A 1086 -8.90 -11.34 -45.52
N ARG A 1087 -9.80 -10.98 -46.46
CA ARG A 1087 -10.95 -10.08 -46.27
C ARG A 1087 -10.57 -8.72 -45.66
N ALA A 1088 -9.47 -8.11 -46.10
CA ALA A 1088 -8.96 -6.90 -45.48
C ALA A 1088 -9.25 -5.64 -46.33
N PRO A 1089 -10.31 -4.85 -46.03
CA PRO A 1089 -10.81 -3.78 -46.91
C PRO A 1089 -9.78 -2.70 -47.23
N TRP A 1090 -8.86 -2.43 -46.30
CA TRP A 1090 -7.74 -1.50 -46.49
C TRP A 1090 -6.88 -1.87 -47.71
N TRP A 1091 -6.47 -3.12 -47.80
CA TRP A 1091 -5.64 -3.61 -48.91
C TRP A 1091 -6.46 -3.77 -50.19
N THR A 1092 -7.70 -4.28 -50.08
CA THR A 1092 -8.61 -4.38 -51.24
C THR A 1092 -8.75 -3.02 -51.92
N SER A 1093 -9.03 -1.96 -51.15
CA SER A 1093 -9.20 -0.59 -51.67
C SER A 1093 -7.96 -0.09 -52.37
N ARG A 1094 -6.76 -0.35 -51.81
CA ARG A 1094 -5.49 0.13 -52.38
C ARG A 1094 -5.12 -0.60 -53.66
N LEU A 1095 -5.35 -1.91 -53.72
CA LEU A 1095 -5.14 -2.72 -54.92
C LEU A 1095 -6.10 -2.31 -56.05
N LEU A 1096 -7.38 -2.08 -55.74
CA LEU A 1096 -8.35 -1.54 -56.70
C LEU A 1096 -7.92 -0.15 -57.21
N GLY A 1097 -7.39 0.70 -56.33
CA GLY A 1097 -6.84 2.00 -56.72
C GLY A 1097 -5.66 1.91 -57.71
N VAL A 1098 -4.85 0.85 -57.65
CA VAL A 1098 -3.81 0.58 -58.67
C VAL A 1098 -4.46 0.25 -60.02
N LEU A 1099 -5.50 -0.59 -60.05
CA LEU A 1099 -6.22 -0.93 -61.28
C LEU A 1099 -6.91 0.30 -61.89
N GLU A 1100 -7.51 1.15 -61.06
CA GLU A 1100 -8.16 2.40 -61.51
C GLU A 1100 -7.15 3.36 -62.15
N ARG A 1101 -6.00 3.61 -61.50
CA ARG A 1101 -4.95 4.49 -62.05
C ARG A 1101 -4.36 3.97 -63.36
N ASN A 1102 -4.35 2.66 -63.57
CA ASN A 1102 -3.89 2.04 -64.82
C ASN A 1102 -4.99 1.85 -65.87
N GLY A 1103 -6.25 2.24 -65.59
CA GLY A 1103 -7.38 2.08 -66.50
C GLY A 1103 -7.78 0.63 -66.77
N SER A 1104 -7.43 -0.30 -65.86
CA SER A 1104 -7.66 -1.74 -65.98
C SER A 1104 -8.71 -2.29 -64.99
N ALA A 1105 -9.32 -1.41 -64.19
CA ALA A 1105 -10.46 -1.73 -63.33
C ALA A 1105 -11.75 -1.91 -64.15
N THR A 1106 -12.53 -2.94 -63.83
CA THR A 1106 -13.89 -3.11 -64.35
C THR A 1106 -14.87 -2.17 -63.66
N ALA A 1107 -16.04 -1.93 -64.24
CA ALA A 1107 -17.07 -1.09 -63.61
C ALA A 1107 -17.52 -1.63 -62.24
N ALA A 1108 -17.56 -2.94 -62.06
CA ALA A 1108 -17.88 -3.58 -60.78
C ALA A 1108 -16.78 -3.34 -59.74
N GLU A 1109 -15.51 -3.37 -60.15
CA GLU A 1109 -14.36 -3.11 -59.28
C GLU A 1109 -14.28 -1.64 -58.86
N THR A 1110 -14.57 -0.71 -59.77
CA THR A 1110 -14.69 0.71 -59.44
C THR A 1110 -15.87 0.99 -58.50
N GLU A 1111 -16.96 0.23 -58.61
CA GLU A 1111 -18.07 0.32 -57.66
C GLU A 1111 -17.66 -0.24 -56.30
N GLN A 1112 -17.04 -1.42 -56.27
CA GLN A 1112 -16.52 -2.04 -55.05
C GLN A 1112 -15.51 -1.13 -54.33
N ALA A 1113 -14.60 -0.47 -55.06
CA ALA A 1113 -13.66 0.49 -54.50
C ALA A 1113 -14.38 1.66 -53.82
N ARG A 1114 -15.44 2.18 -54.45
CA ARG A 1114 -16.28 3.25 -53.90
C ARG A 1114 -17.07 2.79 -52.68
N GLU A 1115 -17.62 1.58 -52.69
CA GLU A 1115 -18.34 1.00 -51.55
C GLU A 1115 -17.40 0.81 -50.35
N ILE A 1116 -16.20 0.27 -50.56
CA ILE A 1116 -15.19 0.11 -49.51
C ILE A 1116 -14.74 1.48 -48.99
N ALA A 1117 -14.45 2.43 -49.88
CA ALA A 1117 -14.06 3.78 -49.47
C ALA A 1117 -15.16 4.48 -48.66
N ALA A 1118 -16.43 4.28 -49.02
CA ALA A 1118 -17.57 4.79 -48.27
C ALA A 1118 -17.73 4.11 -46.90
N ALA A 1119 -17.56 2.79 -46.84
CA ALA A 1119 -17.60 2.02 -45.58
C ALA A 1119 -16.50 2.45 -44.61
N LEU A 1120 -15.27 2.62 -45.11
CA LEU A 1120 -14.13 3.10 -44.32
C LEU A 1120 -14.19 4.61 -44.02
N ARG A 1121 -15.08 5.36 -44.70
CA ARG A 1121 -15.21 6.83 -44.66
C ARG A 1121 -13.93 7.55 -45.08
N LEU A 1122 -13.28 7.09 -46.14
CA LEU A 1122 -12.08 7.73 -46.69
C LEU A 1122 -12.39 9.15 -47.18
N ALA A 1123 -11.46 10.07 -46.98
CA ALA A 1123 -11.52 11.38 -47.62
C ALA A 1123 -11.51 11.23 -49.15
N PRO A 1124 -12.23 12.09 -49.90
CA PRO A 1124 -12.19 12.04 -51.36
C PRO A 1124 -10.74 12.20 -51.84
N ALA A 1125 -10.29 11.29 -52.70
CA ALA A 1125 -8.93 11.32 -53.23
C ALA A 1125 -8.67 12.68 -53.91
N ASN A 1126 -7.77 13.48 -53.35
CA ASN A 1126 -7.16 14.59 -54.09
C ASN A 1126 -6.27 13.93 -55.15
N GLY A 1127 -6.68 14.09 -56.41
CA GLY A 1127 -6.11 13.36 -57.56
C GLY A 1127 -4.65 13.63 -57.86
#